data_AF-A0A316L828-F1
#
_entry.id   AF-A0A316L828-F1
#
_cell.length_a   1.000
_cell.length_b   1.000
_cell.length_c   1.000
_cell.angle_alpha   90.00
_cell.angle_beta   90.00
_cell.angle_gamma   90.00
#
_symmetry.space_group_name_H-M   'P 1'
#
loop_
_entity.id
_entity.type
_entity.pdbx_description
1 polymer ?
#
loop_
_entity_poly.entity_id
_entity_poly.type
_entity_poly.pdbx_seq_one_letter_code
_entity_poly.pdbx_strand_id
1 'polypeptide(L)'
;MKKKILSLLFLLLSIFGFSLKADAAPATIKTTSLGKSSNLISGVPTVYVKQTTNSIYLYCEEALKKYPANMTIRLRGEAPKGMVYILKNKPNTGNAYTDYYIMQTAVWWYRDIWSGTSNISQAAKNTIINGRNSNTTYAKIYNLVEGARNYSEVIGSISISGNNKFTEQGSYYVSDTITVKKFGIANYNIDLVNAPYGTTITNRSGNTFKVSVPKSSVPEGKTISFQVKVSSSYTINTAYEYEYGANYQYVLYGKLDTVNKPVSASLNLSVTKPEENIFKVYKVDEDGDYVKGAKLALYEGNCTNKTCSSRNLYATWTTTNSAKVFENIPKGIYTLVEISAPSGYEIADKMYVNISSNNGNFSIKMVDYEIEENRLTINKVDENGKYVSGAKLSLYSEDCTNKTCSSSKLYKTWTSGTTAKVFTDIPVGTYTLVEVEAPNGYKVAAKQKVVVNSASGSFTIKMIDEKIKTTKVKISKTDVTGSKEIPGATLVVKDSSGSVVDKWVSTSEAHYVTVDPGVYTLTETTAPKGYKLSSTTITFKVDEDLNLYELVDGKYTKVDHIKMINELVDKSAIKINKLDSKTNKYVSGAILMIKNNKGETVATITTTDSASYITLDEGEYVLSEEAAPSGYEKTDAKIYFTVDAEGKIKIKGSNGYVDAVEITIYNQKEEDEIIVVPTTGLSSTITYVVGTLVVSVGAVMLYRNGKQN
;
A
#
# COMPACT_ATOMS: atom_id res chain seq x y z
N MET A 1 18.53 52.94 49.34
CA MET A 1 18.72 54.20 48.59
C MET A 1 17.40 54.64 47.97
N LYS A 2 16.76 55.62 48.63
CA LYS A 2 15.71 56.46 48.06
C LYS A 2 16.30 57.24 46.87
N LYS A 3 15.86 56.96 45.64
CA LYS A 3 15.92 57.81 44.42
C LYS A 3 15.53 56.97 43.21
N LYS A 4 14.23 56.68 43.03
CA LYS A 4 13.66 56.15 41.77
C LYS A 4 12.13 56.26 41.71
N ILE A 5 11.58 57.36 42.23
CA ILE A 5 10.17 57.75 42.06
C ILE A 5 10.14 59.27 41.91
N LEU A 6 10.68 59.80 40.81
CA LEU A 6 10.49 61.20 40.40
C LEU A 6 10.96 61.39 38.94
N SER A 7 10.24 60.81 37.97
CA SER A 7 10.37 61.19 36.56
C SER A 7 9.15 60.84 35.71
N LEU A 8 8.01 60.52 36.35
CA LEU A 8 6.75 60.22 35.66
C LEU A 8 5.75 61.35 35.91
N LEU A 9 6.18 62.61 35.76
CA LEU A 9 5.30 63.77 35.84
C LEU A 9 5.92 65.04 35.20
N PHE A 10 6.64 64.93 34.09
CA PHE A 10 7.09 66.09 33.32
C PHE A 10 7.32 65.71 31.85
N LEU A 11 6.24 65.32 31.15
CA LEU A 11 6.23 65.30 29.69
C LEU A 11 4.81 65.47 29.14
N LEU A 12 4.14 66.56 29.56
CA LEU A 12 2.86 66.97 28.98
C LEU A 12 2.76 68.50 28.75
N LEU A 13 3.89 69.21 28.77
CA LEU A 13 3.95 70.64 28.45
C LEU A 13 5.23 70.97 27.69
N SER A 14 5.37 70.49 26.45
CA SER A 14 6.38 71.04 25.53
C SER A 14 6.15 70.71 24.05
N ILE A 15 4.91 70.70 23.54
CA ILE A 15 4.67 70.80 22.07
C ILE A 15 3.38 71.59 21.82
N PHE A 16 3.32 72.81 22.35
CA PHE A 16 2.52 73.90 21.78
C PHE A 16 3.30 75.20 22.03
N GLY A 17 4.49 75.26 21.43
CA GLY A 17 5.23 76.51 21.27
C GLY A 17 4.59 77.38 20.20
N PHE A 18 3.37 77.87 20.45
CA PHE A 18 2.79 79.03 19.80
C PHE A 18 2.04 79.84 20.85
N SER A 19 2.81 80.53 21.69
CA SER A 19 2.30 81.67 22.45
C SER A 19 2.25 82.88 21.51
N LEU A 20 1.17 82.98 20.75
CA LEU A 20 0.57 84.26 20.44
C LEU A 20 -0.79 84.21 21.11
N LYS A 21 -0.84 84.62 22.38
CA LYS A 21 -2.10 84.93 23.04
C LYS A 21 -2.76 86.00 22.18
N ALA A 22 -3.74 85.61 21.37
CA ALA A 22 -4.81 86.53 21.03
C ALA A 22 -5.34 87.03 22.38
N ASP A 23 -5.38 88.34 22.59
CA ASP A 23 -5.97 88.90 23.80
C ASP A 23 -7.38 88.32 23.92
N ALA A 24 -7.58 87.45 24.91
CA ALA A 24 -8.89 86.89 25.18
C ALA A 24 -9.84 88.07 25.44
N ALA A 25 -11.04 88.03 24.85
CA ALA A 25 -12.05 89.06 25.05
C ALA A 25 -12.18 89.38 26.55
N PRO A 26 -12.21 90.66 26.96
CA PRO A 26 -12.31 91.01 28.37
C PRO A 26 -13.52 90.33 29.01
N ALA A 27 -13.33 89.63 30.14
CA ALA A 27 -14.43 88.94 30.81
C ALA A 27 -15.57 89.90 31.22
N THR A 28 -15.23 91.16 31.46
CA THR A 28 -16.19 92.23 31.73
C THR A 28 -15.74 93.55 31.09
N ILE A 29 -16.69 94.39 30.69
CA ILE A 29 -16.43 95.75 30.23
C ILE A 29 -17.33 96.76 30.95
N LYS A 30 -16.80 97.96 31.23
CA LYS A 30 -17.57 99.09 31.75
C LYS A 30 -18.12 99.92 30.59
N THR A 31 -19.40 100.26 30.64
CA THR A 31 -20.10 101.02 29.60
C THR A 31 -20.35 102.47 30.02
N THR A 32 -20.44 103.37 29.05
CA THR A 32 -20.87 104.76 29.23
C THR A 32 -21.81 105.16 28.09
N SER A 33 -22.90 105.86 28.41
CA SER A 33 -23.83 106.43 27.42
C SER A 33 -23.40 107.83 27.00
N LEU A 34 -23.43 108.12 25.71
CA LEU A 34 -23.10 109.44 25.15
C LEU A 34 -24.34 110.24 24.69
N GLY A 35 -25.55 109.74 24.95
CA GLY A 35 -26.81 110.43 24.63
C GLY A 35 -27.68 109.75 23.57
N LYS A 36 -28.88 110.29 23.36
CA LYS A 36 -29.86 109.84 22.33
C LYS A 36 -29.54 110.49 20.98
N SER A 37 -29.69 109.73 19.90
CA SER A 37 -29.57 110.21 18.53
C SER A 37 -30.89 110.78 18.00
N SER A 38 -30.83 111.70 17.04
CA SER A 38 -31.97 111.99 16.16
C SER A 38 -32.21 110.82 15.18
N ASN A 39 -33.49 110.51 14.92
CA ASN A 39 -33.87 109.39 14.06
C ASN A 39 -33.55 109.71 12.59
N LEU A 40 -32.53 109.07 11.99
CA LEU A 40 -32.27 109.21 10.54
C LEU A 40 -33.29 108.42 9.71
N ILE A 41 -33.93 107.42 10.31
CA ILE A 41 -35.08 106.66 9.76
C ILE A 41 -36.19 106.71 10.79
N SER A 42 -37.39 107.08 10.36
CA SER A 42 -38.55 107.14 11.25
C SER A 42 -38.79 105.80 11.94
N GLY A 43 -38.94 105.82 13.27
CA GLY A 43 -39.20 104.63 14.08
C GLY A 43 -37.98 103.78 14.44
N VAL A 44 -36.75 104.24 14.18
CA VAL A 44 -35.50 103.54 14.57
C VAL A 44 -34.66 104.44 15.50
N PRO A 45 -35.04 104.57 16.78
CA PRO A 45 -34.27 105.38 17.74
C PRO A 45 -33.02 104.64 18.21
N THR A 46 -31.88 105.33 18.33
CA THR A 46 -30.64 104.74 18.87
C THR A 46 -30.02 105.58 20.00
N VAL A 47 -29.30 104.88 20.87
CA VAL A 47 -28.50 105.45 21.97
C VAL A 47 -27.04 105.10 21.70
N TYR A 48 -26.15 106.09 21.84
CA TYR A 48 -24.71 105.88 21.73
C TYR A 48 -24.16 105.23 22.99
N VAL A 49 -23.62 104.03 22.86
CA VAL A 49 -22.95 103.34 23.96
C VAL A 49 -21.50 103.08 23.59
N LYS A 50 -20.58 103.36 24.52
CA LYS A 50 -19.16 103.02 24.40
C LYS A 50 -18.67 102.25 25.62
N GLN A 51 -17.58 101.52 25.45
CA GLN A 51 -16.73 101.08 26.54
C GLN A 51 -15.97 102.27 27.12
N THR A 52 -15.97 102.41 28.45
CA THR A 52 -15.32 103.51 29.17
C THR A 52 -13.80 103.53 28.98
N THR A 53 -13.13 102.36 29.02
CA THR A 53 -11.67 102.26 29.06
C THR A 53 -11.01 102.60 27.71
N ASN A 54 -11.49 102.00 26.61
CA ASN A 54 -10.84 102.10 25.29
C ASN A 54 -11.69 102.89 24.28
N SER A 55 -12.81 103.50 24.71
CA SER A 55 -13.73 104.25 23.85
C SER A 55 -14.27 103.46 22.64
N ILE A 56 -14.39 102.14 22.77
CA ILE A 56 -14.92 101.24 21.73
C ILE A 56 -16.45 101.34 21.70
N TYR A 57 -17.04 101.55 20.52
CA TYR A 57 -18.50 101.57 20.34
C TYR A 57 -19.11 100.21 20.66
N LEU A 58 -20.26 100.21 21.32
CA LEU A 58 -21.06 99.02 21.60
C LEU A 58 -22.37 99.14 20.83
N TYR A 59 -22.77 98.08 20.13
CA TYR A 59 -24.02 98.09 19.36
C TYR A 59 -25.06 97.22 20.05
N CYS A 60 -26.19 97.84 20.35
CA CYS A 60 -27.34 97.21 20.97
C CYS A 60 -27.96 96.16 20.04
N GLU A 61 -28.46 95.05 20.57
CA GLU A 61 -28.99 93.98 19.72
C GLU A 61 -30.51 93.79 19.84
N GLU A 62 -31.15 94.46 20.80
CA GLU A 62 -32.56 94.27 21.14
C GLU A 62 -33.29 95.60 21.33
N ALA A 63 -33.81 96.19 20.25
CA ALA A 63 -34.29 97.59 20.23
C ALA A 63 -35.33 97.93 21.33
N LEU A 64 -36.09 96.95 21.82
CA LEU A 64 -37.18 97.12 22.80
C LEU A 64 -36.75 96.99 24.28
N LYS A 65 -35.51 96.58 24.58
CA LYS A 65 -35.02 96.42 25.96
C LYS A 65 -34.17 97.62 26.41
N LYS A 66 -33.90 97.72 27.72
CA LYS A 66 -33.07 98.79 28.30
C LYS A 66 -31.60 98.65 27.86
N TYR A 67 -30.98 99.74 27.41
CA TYR A 67 -29.56 99.74 27.08
C TYR A 67 -28.72 99.66 28.37
N PRO A 68 -27.65 98.85 28.42
CA PRO A 68 -26.81 98.73 29.61
C PRO A 68 -25.79 99.87 29.68
N ALA A 69 -26.20 101.07 30.12
CA ALA A 69 -25.31 102.23 30.29
C ALA A 69 -24.78 102.41 31.71
N ASN A 70 -23.56 102.94 31.84
CA ASN A 70 -22.92 103.31 33.10
C ASN A 70 -22.82 102.12 34.08
N MET A 71 -22.59 100.92 33.54
CA MET A 71 -22.53 99.68 34.31
C MET A 71 -21.45 98.73 33.79
N THR A 72 -21.16 97.68 34.56
CA THR A 72 -20.22 96.63 34.16
C THR A 72 -20.99 95.45 33.59
N ILE A 73 -20.78 95.13 32.32
CA ILE A 73 -21.41 93.99 31.63
C ILE A 73 -20.39 92.86 31.44
N ARG A 74 -20.89 91.64 31.31
CA ARG A 74 -20.09 90.39 31.26
C ARG A 74 -20.11 89.79 29.87
N LEU A 75 -19.01 89.13 29.50
CA LEU A 75 -18.90 88.42 28.23
C LEU A 75 -19.95 87.31 28.16
N ARG A 76 -20.76 87.31 27.10
CA ARG A 76 -21.79 86.30 26.82
C ARG A 76 -21.25 85.20 25.91
N GLY A 77 -20.51 85.56 24.87
CA GLY A 77 -19.97 84.61 23.91
C GLY A 77 -19.53 85.24 22.59
N GLU A 78 -19.17 84.40 21.63
CA GLU A 78 -18.86 84.82 20.25
C GLU A 78 -20.16 85.25 19.53
N ALA A 79 -20.12 86.39 18.84
CA ALA A 79 -21.23 86.88 18.03
C ALA A 79 -21.37 86.07 16.73
N PRO A 80 -22.56 86.03 16.10
CA PRO A 80 -22.74 85.40 14.80
C PRO A 80 -21.80 85.96 13.74
N LYS A 81 -21.38 85.14 12.78
CA LYS A 81 -20.45 85.52 11.72
C LYS A 81 -20.90 86.75 10.93
N GLY A 82 -22.21 86.96 10.71
CA GLY A 82 -22.68 88.17 10.05
C GLY A 82 -22.41 89.45 10.86
N MET A 83 -22.37 89.39 12.19
CA MET A 83 -21.93 90.52 13.02
C MET A 83 -20.44 90.82 12.82
N VAL A 84 -19.61 89.77 12.64
CA VAL A 84 -18.19 89.94 12.25
C VAL A 84 -18.08 90.67 10.91
N TYR A 85 -18.91 90.31 9.92
CA TYR A 85 -18.95 91.02 8.64
C TYR A 85 -19.34 92.49 8.79
N ILE A 86 -20.37 92.80 9.60
CA ILE A 86 -20.82 94.17 9.84
C ILE A 86 -19.68 95.00 10.45
N LEU A 87 -19.01 94.49 11.48
CA LEU A 87 -17.85 95.16 12.10
C LEU A 87 -16.66 95.31 11.16
N LYS A 88 -16.38 94.28 10.34
CA LYS A 88 -15.28 94.30 9.36
C LYS A 88 -15.47 95.36 8.28
N ASN A 89 -16.71 95.61 7.89
CA ASN A 89 -17.07 96.52 6.80
C ASN A 89 -17.67 97.84 7.31
N LYS A 90 -17.25 98.29 8.50
CA LYS A 90 -17.73 99.54 9.11
C LYS A 90 -17.68 100.69 8.08
N PRO A 91 -18.78 101.44 7.90
CA PRO A 91 -18.80 102.55 6.95
C PRO A 91 -17.86 103.67 7.42
N ASN A 92 -17.36 104.42 6.45
CA ASN A 92 -16.71 105.71 6.69
C ASN A 92 -17.47 106.77 5.89
N THR A 93 -18.36 107.48 6.56
CA THR A 93 -19.13 108.59 5.98
C THR A 93 -18.47 109.95 6.21
N GLY A 94 -17.33 109.98 6.92
CA GLY A 94 -16.75 111.21 7.47
C GLY A 94 -17.49 111.73 8.71
N ASN A 95 -18.58 111.05 9.12
CA ASN A 95 -19.38 111.42 10.28
C ASN A 95 -19.57 110.20 11.20
N ALA A 96 -18.87 110.20 12.34
CA ALA A 96 -18.89 109.09 13.30
C ALA A 96 -20.30 108.80 13.86
N TYR A 97 -21.18 109.81 13.89
CA TYR A 97 -22.57 109.65 14.29
C TYR A 97 -23.33 108.85 13.23
N THR A 98 -23.25 109.25 11.96
CA THR A 98 -23.89 108.55 10.85
C THR A 98 -23.36 107.12 10.71
N ASP A 99 -22.06 106.92 10.90
CA ASP A 99 -21.45 105.58 10.86
C ASP A 99 -21.97 104.68 11.98
N TYR A 100 -22.08 105.20 13.21
CA TYR A 100 -22.67 104.43 14.32
C TYR A 100 -24.14 104.11 14.06
N TYR A 101 -24.92 105.05 13.54
CA TYR A 101 -26.33 104.83 13.21
C TYR A 101 -26.50 103.73 12.17
N ILE A 102 -25.70 103.77 11.10
CA ILE A 102 -25.70 102.74 10.05
C ILE A 102 -25.38 101.37 10.66
N MET A 103 -24.31 101.29 11.46
CA MET A 103 -23.88 100.06 12.12
C MET A 103 -24.94 99.52 13.07
N GLN A 104 -25.52 100.37 13.91
CA GLN A 104 -26.56 99.99 14.86
C GLN A 104 -27.82 99.48 14.16
N THR A 105 -28.24 100.15 13.09
CA THR A 105 -29.40 99.73 12.30
C THR A 105 -29.13 98.41 11.59
N ALA A 106 -27.92 98.22 11.05
CA ALA A 106 -27.52 96.95 10.43
C ALA A 106 -27.46 95.79 11.45
N VAL A 107 -26.95 96.02 12.66
CA VAL A 107 -26.93 95.03 13.75
C VAL A 107 -28.34 94.58 14.11
N TRP A 108 -29.27 95.53 14.33
CA TRP A 108 -30.65 95.18 14.63
C TRP A 108 -31.34 94.43 13.49
N TRP A 109 -31.15 94.88 12.25
CA TRP A 109 -31.78 94.21 11.10
C TRP A 109 -31.21 92.81 10.88
N TYR A 110 -29.90 92.64 10.97
CA TYR A 110 -29.29 91.33 10.86
C TYR A 110 -29.75 90.41 12.00
N ARG A 111 -29.93 90.92 13.23
CA ARG A 111 -30.47 90.14 14.35
C ARG A 111 -31.91 89.68 14.09
N ASP A 112 -32.73 90.51 13.43
CA ASP A 112 -34.08 90.10 12.98
C ASP A 112 -34.02 88.92 12.00
N ILE A 113 -33.05 88.92 11.09
CA ILE A 113 -32.84 87.83 10.12
C ILE A 113 -32.30 86.57 10.83
N TRP A 114 -31.32 86.73 11.72
CA TRP A 114 -30.60 85.62 12.34
C TRP A 114 -31.38 84.91 13.46
N SER A 115 -32.13 85.67 14.26
CA SER A 115 -32.87 85.14 15.43
C SER A 115 -34.39 85.32 15.36
N GLY A 116 -34.94 85.89 14.30
CA GLY A 116 -36.38 86.12 14.17
C GLY A 116 -36.93 87.22 15.09
N THR A 117 -36.08 88.12 15.57
CA THR A 117 -36.50 89.29 16.35
C THR A 117 -37.22 90.33 15.48
N SER A 118 -37.86 91.31 16.13
CA SER A 118 -38.55 92.42 15.47
C SER A 118 -38.00 93.77 15.95
N ASN A 119 -36.68 93.92 15.89
CA ASN A 119 -35.98 95.15 16.31
C ASN A 119 -36.27 96.32 15.39
N ILE A 120 -36.46 96.09 14.09
CA ILE A 120 -36.79 97.12 13.11
C ILE A 120 -38.14 96.83 12.48
N SER A 121 -39.01 97.84 12.45
CA SER A 121 -40.34 97.76 11.85
C SER A 121 -40.29 97.46 10.36
N GLN A 122 -41.34 96.81 9.83
CA GLN A 122 -41.41 96.51 8.39
C GLN A 122 -41.38 97.79 7.53
N ALA A 123 -41.98 98.88 8.01
CA ALA A 123 -41.94 100.17 7.33
C ALA A 123 -40.49 100.68 7.18
N ALA A 124 -39.70 100.64 8.25
CA ALA A 124 -38.30 101.06 8.21
C ALA A 124 -37.44 100.14 7.31
N LYS A 125 -37.68 98.82 7.35
CA LYS A 125 -37.03 97.87 6.40
C LYS A 125 -37.36 98.21 4.96
N ASN A 126 -38.63 98.48 4.63
CA ASN A 126 -39.04 98.87 3.27
C ASN A 126 -38.40 100.19 2.83
N THR A 127 -38.30 101.19 3.72
CA THR A 127 -37.58 102.44 3.43
C THR A 127 -36.12 102.18 3.05
N ILE A 128 -35.42 101.33 3.82
CA ILE A 128 -34.02 100.97 3.54
C ILE A 128 -33.91 100.21 2.19
N ILE A 129 -34.81 99.25 1.94
CA ILE A 129 -34.85 98.45 0.71
C ILE A 129 -35.11 99.31 -0.53
N ASN A 130 -35.99 100.31 -0.42
CA ASN A 130 -36.30 101.22 -1.53
C ASN A 130 -35.12 102.17 -1.83
N GLY A 131 -34.35 102.55 -0.81
CA GLY A 131 -33.16 103.39 -0.93
C GLY A 131 -31.87 102.66 -1.35
N ARG A 132 -31.93 101.34 -1.61
CA ARG A 132 -30.73 100.49 -1.76
C ARG A 132 -29.78 100.84 -2.92
N ASN A 133 -30.27 101.49 -3.97
CA ASN A 133 -29.48 101.82 -5.17
C ASN A 133 -28.87 103.25 -5.14
N SER A 134 -28.90 103.93 -3.98
CA SER A 134 -28.40 105.31 -3.82
C SER A 134 -27.09 105.36 -3.04
N ASN A 135 -26.24 106.40 -3.17
CA ASN A 135 -25.03 106.53 -2.33
C ASN A 135 -25.33 107.12 -0.93
N THR A 136 -26.39 106.61 -0.28
CA THR A 136 -26.93 107.16 0.97
C THR A 136 -26.75 106.19 2.14
N THR A 137 -27.12 106.65 3.34
CA THR A 137 -27.24 105.85 4.58
C THR A 137 -28.02 104.54 4.35
N TYR A 138 -29.06 104.56 3.50
CA TYR A 138 -29.91 103.38 3.23
C TYR A 138 -29.15 102.26 2.52
N ALA A 139 -28.43 102.58 1.43
CA ALA A 139 -27.65 101.58 0.71
C ALA A 139 -26.51 101.01 1.57
N LYS A 140 -25.88 101.83 2.41
CA LYS A 140 -24.85 101.36 3.35
C LYS A 140 -25.42 100.36 4.36
N ILE A 141 -26.61 100.61 4.92
CA ILE A 141 -27.30 99.66 5.80
C ILE A 141 -27.68 98.38 5.04
N TYR A 142 -28.31 98.51 3.87
CA TYR A 142 -28.72 97.37 3.04
C TYR A 142 -27.54 96.46 2.68
N ASN A 143 -26.44 97.04 2.18
CA ASN A 143 -25.25 96.31 1.78
C ASN A 143 -24.56 95.61 2.98
N LEU A 144 -24.58 96.22 4.17
CA LEU A 144 -24.06 95.59 5.38
C LEU A 144 -24.88 94.36 5.75
N VAL A 145 -26.20 94.45 5.69
CA VAL A 145 -27.11 93.36 6.09
C VAL A 145 -27.10 92.22 5.08
N GLU A 146 -27.16 92.51 3.78
CA GLU A 146 -27.08 91.46 2.74
C GLU A 146 -25.70 90.80 2.71
N GLY A 147 -24.63 91.56 2.90
CA GLY A 147 -23.30 91.00 3.03
C GLY A 147 -23.16 90.14 4.28
N ALA A 148 -23.72 90.56 5.42
CA ALA A 148 -23.73 89.79 6.67
C ALA A 148 -24.51 88.49 6.55
N ARG A 149 -25.64 88.51 5.84
CA ARG A 149 -26.47 87.33 5.57
C ARG A 149 -25.74 86.27 4.74
N ASN A 150 -24.94 86.70 3.77
CA ASN A 150 -24.20 85.81 2.87
C ASN A 150 -22.75 85.55 3.30
N TYR A 151 -22.34 86.08 4.45
CA TYR A 151 -20.95 85.99 4.90
C TYR A 151 -20.60 84.60 5.41
N SER A 152 -19.49 84.06 4.88
CA SER A 152 -18.81 82.89 5.42
C SER A 152 -17.34 83.21 5.64
N GLU A 153 -16.78 82.65 6.70
CA GLU A 153 -15.34 82.74 6.94
C GLU A 153 -14.60 81.65 6.17
N VAL A 154 -13.40 81.97 5.70
CA VAL A 154 -12.47 80.96 5.18
C VAL A 154 -12.00 80.12 6.37
N ILE A 155 -12.60 78.95 6.53
CA ILE A 155 -12.21 77.99 7.55
C ILE A 155 -10.97 77.24 7.03
N GLY A 156 -9.87 77.38 7.76
CA GLY A 156 -8.66 76.62 7.46
C GLY A 156 -8.89 75.12 7.66
N SER A 157 -8.35 74.31 6.76
CA SER A 157 -8.41 72.85 6.88
C SER A 157 -7.11 72.21 6.44
N ILE A 158 -6.81 71.06 7.04
CA ILE A 158 -5.69 70.22 6.69
C ILE A 158 -6.17 68.78 6.62
N SER A 159 -5.73 68.04 5.62
CA SER A 159 -5.93 66.61 5.51
C SER A 159 -4.65 65.93 5.07
N ILE A 160 -4.50 64.67 5.45
CA ILE A 160 -3.36 63.82 5.14
C ILE A 160 -3.89 62.54 4.53
N SER A 161 -3.25 62.09 3.44
CA SER A 161 -3.63 60.88 2.72
C SER A 161 -2.38 60.13 2.29
N GLY A 162 -2.40 58.82 2.46
CA GLY A 162 -1.39 57.88 2.01
C GLY A 162 -1.94 56.48 2.21
N ASN A 163 -1.39 55.50 1.51
CA ASN A 163 -1.71 54.11 1.80
C ASN A 163 -0.83 53.61 2.97
N ASN A 164 -1.22 52.51 3.58
CA ASN A 164 -0.44 51.86 4.62
C ASN A 164 0.48 50.80 4.01
N LYS A 165 1.34 51.21 3.08
CA LYS A 165 2.28 50.32 2.38
C LYS A 165 3.70 50.74 2.63
N PHE A 166 4.53 49.78 3.04
CA PHE A 166 5.96 49.91 3.22
C PHE A 166 6.70 48.94 2.31
N THR A 167 7.81 49.40 1.74
CA THR A 167 8.73 48.58 0.94
C THR A 167 10.08 48.53 1.65
N GLU A 168 10.72 47.36 1.67
CA GLU A 168 12.06 47.23 2.22
C GLU A 168 13.10 47.91 1.33
N GLN A 169 13.92 48.78 1.91
CA GLN A 169 15.01 49.46 1.23
C GLN A 169 16.23 49.50 2.16
N GLY A 170 17.18 48.60 1.92
CA GLY A 170 18.34 48.40 2.81
C GLY A 170 17.90 48.10 4.24
N SER A 171 18.37 48.91 5.20
CA SER A 171 18.08 48.77 6.64
C SER A 171 16.74 49.37 7.09
N TYR A 172 15.89 49.81 6.16
CA TYR A 172 14.62 50.50 6.47
C TYR A 172 13.41 49.88 5.77
N TYR A 173 12.25 50.03 6.40
CA TYR A 173 10.93 49.97 5.78
C TYR A 173 10.53 51.39 5.35
N VAL A 174 10.36 51.63 4.06
CA VAL A 174 10.06 52.96 3.50
C VAL A 174 8.63 52.99 2.97
N SER A 175 7.83 53.95 3.43
CA SER A 175 6.43 54.09 3.00
C SER A 175 6.32 54.50 1.54
N ASP A 176 5.14 54.28 0.96
CA ASP A 176 4.73 55.03 -0.23
C ASP A 176 4.58 56.52 0.10
N THR A 177 4.41 57.33 -0.95
CA THR A 177 4.29 58.78 -0.84
C THR A 177 3.01 59.16 -0.09
N ILE A 178 3.17 59.94 0.96
CA ILE A 178 2.10 60.55 1.75
C ILE A 178 1.93 62.00 1.28
N THR A 179 0.69 62.42 1.11
CA THR A 179 0.31 63.75 0.62
C THR A 179 -0.51 64.51 1.66
N VAL A 180 -0.21 65.79 1.82
CA VAL A 180 -0.97 66.73 2.64
C VAL A 180 -1.75 67.66 1.73
N LYS A 181 -3.05 67.82 1.98
CA LYS A 181 -3.85 68.87 1.36
C LYS A 181 -4.17 69.92 2.42
N LYS A 182 -4.05 71.19 2.04
CA LYS A 182 -4.32 72.32 2.91
C LYS A 182 -5.17 73.37 2.21
N PHE A 183 -6.06 74.00 2.96
CA PHE A 183 -6.87 75.14 2.50
C PHE A 183 -6.90 76.20 3.61
N GLY A 184 -6.78 77.48 3.26
CA GLY A 184 -6.86 78.58 4.24
C GLY A 184 -5.75 78.61 5.31
N ILE A 185 -4.63 77.88 5.14
CA ILE A 185 -3.50 77.84 6.09
C ILE A 185 -2.15 78.05 5.39
N ALA A 186 -1.23 78.75 6.09
CA ALA A 186 0.09 79.12 5.56
C ALA A 186 1.10 77.96 5.63
N ASN A 187 1.39 77.43 6.81
CA ASN A 187 2.40 76.38 7.04
C ASN A 187 1.83 75.26 7.91
N TYR A 188 2.45 74.08 7.88
CA TYR A 188 2.07 72.96 8.75
C TYR A 188 3.32 72.21 9.24
N ASN A 189 3.19 71.60 10.41
CA ASN A 189 4.18 70.72 11.02
C ASN A 189 3.78 69.26 10.80
N ILE A 190 4.77 68.37 10.81
CA ILE A 190 4.59 66.92 10.69
C ILE A 190 5.24 66.30 11.93
N ASP A 191 4.45 65.59 12.71
CA ASP A 191 4.87 64.90 13.93
C ASP A 191 4.67 63.40 13.76
N LEU A 192 5.64 62.61 14.24
CA LEU A 192 5.54 61.16 14.33
C LEU A 192 5.13 60.79 15.76
N VAL A 193 3.92 60.26 15.91
CA VAL A 193 3.33 59.92 17.21
C VAL A 193 3.38 58.40 17.40
N ASN A 194 4.02 57.94 18.47
CA ASN A 194 4.24 56.52 18.79
C ASN A 194 5.01 55.74 17.70
N ALA A 195 5.82 56.43 16.89
CA ALA A 195 6.61 55.78 15.86
C ALA A 195 7.77 54.96 16.49
N PRO A 196 8.16 53.83 15.86
CA PRO A 196 9.35 53.09 16.28
C PRO A 196 10.60 53.98 16.38
N TYR A 197 11.50 53.66 17.30
CA TYR A 197 12.72 54.45 17.53
C TYR A 197 13.55 54.57 16.24
N GLY A 198 13.97 55.79 15.91
CA GLY A 198 14.73 56.10 14.70
C GLY A 198 13.88 56.26 13.43
N THR A 199 12.55 56.25 13.52
CA THR A 199 11.68 56.58 12.39
C THR A 199 11.84 58.04 11.96
N THR A 200 11.98 58.30 10.65
CA THR A 200 12.22 59.64 10.11
C THR A 200 11.30 59.97 8.93
N ILE A 201 10.98 61.25 8.75
CA ILE A 201 10.37 61.76 7.52
C ILE A 201 11.47 61.94 6.46
N THR A 202 11.26 61.37 5.28
CA THR A 202 12.22 61.40 4.16
C THR A 202 11.54 61.88 2.88
N ASN A 203 12.32 62.22 1.85
CA ASN A 203 11.86 62.61 0.51
C ASN A 203 10.79 63.72 0.52
N ARG A 204 10.96 64.72 1.40
CA ARG A 204 10.01 65.84 1.51
C ARG A 204 10.13 66.74 0.29
N SER A 205 9.06 66.83 -0.49
CA SER A 205 8.94 67.73 -1.64
C SER A 205 7.55 68.36 -1.66
N GLY A 206 7.50 69.69 -1.45
CA GLY A 206 6.26 70.44 -1.37
C GLY A 206 5.31 69.90 -0.28
N ASN A 207 4.18 69.35 -0.71
CA ASN A 207 3.15 68.76 0.16
C ASN A 207 3.22 67.24 0.27
N THR A 208 4.31 66.63 -0.21
CA THR A 208 4.50 65.18 -0.19
C THR A 208 5.76 64.78 0.57
N PHE A 209 5.76 63.59 1.17
CA PHE A 209 6.90 63.00 1.88
C PHE A 209 6.73 61.49 2.02
N LYS A 210 7.75 60.81 2.55
CA LYS A 210 7.72 59.39 2.94
C LYS A 210 8.12 59.25 4.41
N VAL A 211 7.82 58.08 4.98
CA VAL A 211 8.25 57.69 6.33
C VAL A 211 9.20 56.51 6.19
N SER A 212 10.38 56.60 6.81
CA SER A 212 11.37 55.52 6.85
C SER A 212 11.50 55.00 8.28
N VAL A 213 11.20 53.72 8.49
CA VAL A 213 11.25 53.04 9.78
C VAL A 213 12.45 52.08 9.79
N PRO A 214 13.41 52.17 10.74
CA PRO A 214 14.50 51.22 10.82
C PRO A 214 13.99 49.78 11.04
N LYS A 215 14.49 48.82 10.27
CA LYS A 215 14.10 47.39 10.43
C LYS A 215 14.39 46.88 11.84
N SER A 216 15.50 47.31 12.45
CA SER A 216 15.89 46.94 13.82
C SER A 216 14.95 47.45 14.91
N SER A 217 14.10 48.44 14.60
CA SER A 217 13.14 49.00 15.55
C SER A 217 11.79 48.28 15.57
N VAL A 218 11.59 47.33 14.66
CA VAL A 218 10.38 46.51 14.54
C VAL A 218 10.71 45.08 14.97
N PRO A 219 10.19 44.61 16.13
CA PRO A 219 10.44 43.24 16.56
C PRO A 219 9.89 42.22 15.56
N GLU A 220 10.57 41.08 15.49
CA GLU A 220 10.21 39.96 14.63
C GLU A 220 8.77 39.48 14.84
N GLY A 221 8.00 39.32 13.76
CA GLY A 221 6.60 38.88 13.82
C GLY A 221 5.65 39.88 14.49
N LYS A 222 6.09 41.13 14.71
CA LYS A 222 5.25 42.17 15.31
C LYS A 222 4.87 43.23 14.29
N THR A 223 3.63 43.69 14.44
CA THR A 223 3.13 44.90 13.81
C THR A 223 3.22 46.05 14.81
N ILE A 224 3.90 47.13 14.44
CA ILE A 224 3.86 48.38 15.21
C ILE A 224 2.99 49.38 14.47
N SER A 225 1.97 49.87 15.16
CA SER A 225 1.09 50.95 14.67
C SER A 225 1.51 52.28 15.24
N PHE A 226 1.57 53.31 14.39
CA PHE A 226 1.95 54.67 14.75
C PHE A 226 1.19 55.68 13.89
N GLN A 227 1.31 56.97 14.22
CA GLN A 227 0.60 58.02 13.51
C GLN A 227 1.55 59.06 12.93
N VAL A 228 1.25 59.50 11.72
CA VAL A 228 1.76 60.75 11.17
C VAL A 228 0.69 61.81 11.43
N LYS A 229 0.97 62.74 12.33
CA LYS A 229 0.07 63.86 12.64
C LYS A 229 0.58 65.09 11.92
N VAL A 230 -0.29 65.73 11.14
CA VAL A 230 -0.04 67.06 10.59
C VAL A 230 -0.82 68.08 11.37
N SER A 231 -0.16 69.15 11.78
CA SER A 231 -0.74 70.19 12.63
C SER A 231 -0.44 71.58 12.06
N SER A 232 -1.42 72.47 12.19
CA SER A 232 -1.33 73.87 11.76
C SER A 232 -2.34 74.70 12.56
N SER A 233 -2.43 75.98 12.24
CA SER A 233 -3.48 76.86 12.73
C SER A 233 -3.85 77.89 11.66
N TYR A 234 -5.08 78.37 11.71
CA TYR A 234 -5.57 79.49 10.89
C TYR A 234 -6.15 80.57 11.79
N THR A 235 -6.07 81.81 11.32
CA THR A 235 -6.64 82.96 12.03
C THR A 235 -8.00 83.31 11.46
N ILE A 236 -9.00 83.49 12.32
CA ILE A 236 -10.31 84.05 11.97
C ILE A 236 -10.57 85.31 12.77
N ASN A 237 -11.41 86.20 12.24
CA ASN A 237 -11.90 87.33 13.01
C ASN A 237 -13.08 86.88 13.86
N THR A 238 -13.20 87.45 15.04
CA THR A 238 -14.28 87.13 15.96
C THR A 238 -14.75 88.42 16.60
N ALA A 239 -16.05 88.48 16.85
CA ALA A 239 -16.68 89.55 17.61
C ALA A 239 -17.34 88.92 18.83
N TYR A 240 -17.57 89.71 19.87
CA TYR A 240 -18.08 89.22 21.13
C TYR A 240 -19.32 89.98 21.56
N GLU A 241 -20.23 89.27 22.20
CA GLU A 241 -21.45 89.81 22.78
C GLU A 241 -21.29 89.90 24.29
N TYR A 242 -21.92 90.89 24.90
CA TYR A 242 -21.92 91.11 26.34
C TYR A 242 -23.35 91.30 26.88
N GLU A 243 -23.53 90.95 28.15
CA GLU A 243 -24.81 90.99 28.85
C GLU A 243 -24.70 91.49 30.31
N TYR A 244 -25.82 91.93 30.86
CA TYR A 244 -25.95 92.28 32.29
C TYR A 244 -27.05 91.47 33.00
N GLY A 245 -28.12 91.13 32.27
CA GLY A 245 -29.27 90.36 32.75
C GLY A 245 -30.47 90.51 31.79
N ALA A 246 -31.51 89.71 31.98
CA ALA A 246 -32.62 89.56 31.02
C ALA A 246 -33.38 90.87 30.67
N ASN A 247 -33.32 91.87 31.56
CA ASN A 247 -33.98 93.17 31.40
C ASN A 247 -33.22 94.16 30.51
N TYR A 248 -31.97 93.84 30.15
CA TYR A 248 -31.09 94.69 29.34
C TYR A 248 -30.83 94.06 27.98
N GLN A 249 -30.50 94.92 27.03
CA GLN A 249 -30.07 94.49 25.70
C GLN A 249 -28.75 93.75 25.78
N TYR A 250 -28.62 92.67 25.01
CA TYR A 250 -27.30 92.22 24.60
C TYR A 250 -26.62 93.30 23.76
N VAL A 251 -25.29 93.38 23.88
CA VAL A 251 -24.50 94.34 23.11
C VAL A 251 -23.35 93.66 22.40
N LEU A 252 -23.23 93.96 21.11
CA LEU A 252 -22.10 93.60 20.28
C LEU A 252 -20.93 94.54 20.62
N TYR A 253 -19.79 93.95 20.97
CA TYR A 253 -18.54 94.68 21.17
C TYR A 253 -17.99 95.14 19.82
N GLY A 254 -17.88 96.45 19.61
CA GLY A 254 -17.53 97.03 18.30
C GLY A 254 -16.07 96.91 17.89
N LYS A 255 -15.32 95.96 18.47
CA LYS A 255 -13.95 95.60 18.11
C LYS A 255 -13.93 94.16 17.61
N LEU A 256 -13.18 93.92 16.54
CA LEU A 256 -12.82 92.59 16.09
C LEU A 256 -11.53 92.13 16.79
N ASP A 257 -11.54 90.89 17.26
CA ASP A 257 -10.33 90.21 17.68
C ASP A 257 -9.99 89.12 16.66
N THR A 258 -8.70 88.78 16.56
CA THR A 258 -8.22 87.72 15.68
C THR A 258 -7.88 86.50 16.53
N VAL A 259 -8.60 85.40 16.29
CA VAL A 259 -8.43 84.15 17.04
C VAL A 259 -7.69 83.14 16.19
N ASN A 260 -6.63 82.55 16.75
CA ASN A 260 -5.93 81.45 16.13
C ASN A 260 -6.64 80.12 16.47
N LYS A 261 -7.17 79.42 15.46
CA LYS A 261 -7.86 78.13 15.63
C LYS A 261 -6.93 77.00 15.13
N PRO A 262 -6.64 75.99 15.97
CA PRO A 262 -5.77 74.88 15.57
C PRO A 262 -6.51 73.92 14.62
N VAL A 263 -5.77 73.34 13.68
CA VAL A 263 -6.24 72.26 12.81
C VAL A 263 -5.23 71.14 12.79
N SER A 264 -5.71 69.90 12.76
CA SER A 264 -4.84 68.75 12.61
C SER A 264 -5.54 67.60 11.91
N ALA A 265 -4.76 66.78 11.21
CA ALA A 265 -5.20 65.51 10.67
C ALA A 265 -4.13 64.45 10.96
N SER A 266 -4.54 63.20 11.11
CA SER A 266 -3.63 62.09 11.37
C SER A 266 -3.82 60.98 10.33
N LEU A 267 -2.71 60.36 9.93
CA LEU A 267 -2.69 59.12 9.17
C LEU A 267 -2.13 58.02 10.06
N ASN A 268 -2.91 56.97 10.30
CA ASN A 268 -2.42 55.76 10.96
C ASN A 268 -1.61 54.96 9.96
N LEU A 269 -0.39 54.59 10.34
CA LEU A 269 0.48 53.69 9.62
C LEU A 269 0.80 52.49 10.51
N SER A 270 1.07 51.36 9.90
CA SER A 270 1.57 50.17 10.59
C SER A 270 2.62 49.48 9.74
N VAL A 271 3.70 49.07 10.39
CA VAL A 271 4.76 48.29 9.77
C VAL A 271 4.86 46.96 10.49
N THR A 272 4.94 45.88 9.71
CA THR A 272 5.08 44.51 10.21
C THR A 272 6.43 44.00 9.75
N LYS A 273 7.23 43.51 10.70
CA LYS A 273 8.38 42.68 10.36
C LYS A 273 7.89 41.23 10.28
N PRO A 274 7.88 40.59 9.09
CA PRO A 274 7.51 39.16 8.97
C PRO A 274 8.48 38.32 9.81
N GLU A 275 8.09 37.11 10.22
CA GLU A 275 8.98 36.21 10.98
C GLU A 275 9.93 35.50 10.02
N GLU A 276 11.25 35.58 10.21
CA GLU A 276 12.27 34.92 9.35
C GLU A 276 12.50 33.42 9.66
N ASN A 277 11.47 32.67 10.06
CA ASN A 277 11.66 31.24 10.31
C ASN A 277 11.94 30.49 9.00
N ILE A 278 12.93 29.60 9.05
CA ILE A 278 13.21 28.65 7.97
C ILE A 278 12.76 27.28 8.44
N PHE A 279 11.85 26.65 7.70
CA PHE A 279 11.43 25.27 7.94
C PHE A 279 11.80 24.39 6.75
N LYS A 280 12.61 23.36 7.01
CA LYS A 280 13.07 22.38 6.03
C LYS A 280 12.37 21.05 6.24
N VAL A 281 11.71 20.55 5.20
CA VAL A 281 11.14 19.21 5.18
C VAL A 281 12.01 18.32 4.30
N TYR A 282 12.62 17.32 4.93
CA TYR A 282 13.37 16.27 4.27
C TYR A 282 12.43 15.09 4.07
N LYS A 283 12.22 14.68 2.82
CA LYS A 283 11.53 13.42 2.52
C LYS A 283 12.59 12.37 2.22
N VAL A 284 12.68 11.36 3.07
CA VAL A 284 13.72 10.33 3.00
C VAL A 284 13.13 8.94 3.16
N ASP A 285 13.94 7.91 2.92
CA ASP A 285 13.69 6.52 3.28
C ASP A 285 14.31 6.17 4.64
N GLU A 286 14.21 4.90 5.05
CA GLU A 286 14.79 4.36 6.28
C GLU A 286 16.33 4.49 6.38
N ASP A 287 17.02 4.49 5.25
CA ASP A 287 18.48 4.67 5.15
C ASP A 287 18.89 6.15 5.17
N GLY A 288 17.92 7.04 4.95
CA GLY A 288 18.09 8.50 4.98
C GLY A 288 18.35 9.12 3.60
N ASP A 289 18.23 8.36 2.52
CA ASP A 289 18.32 8.81 1.14
C ASP A 289 17.03 9.51 0.70
N TYR A 290 17.12 10.43 -0.27
CA TYR A 290 15.96 11.24 -0.66
C TYR A 290 14.94 10.45 -1.49
N VAL A 291 13.69 10.44 -1.04
CA VAL A 291 12.55 9.85 -1.77
C VAL A 291 11.90 10.89 -2.68
N LYS A 292 12.09 10.73 -4.00
CA LYS A 292 11.57 11.62 -5.06
C LYS A 292 10.19 11.15 -5.55
N GLY A 293 9.27 12.10 -5.74
CA GLY A 293 7.97 11.84 -6.38
C GLY A 293 6.78 11.69 -5.43
N ALA A 294 7.02 11.66 -4.11
CA ALA A 294 5.96 11.76 -3.10
C ALA A 294 5.22 13.10 -3.21
N LYS A 295 3.91 13.10 -3.00
CA LYS A 295 3.10 14.33 -2.92
C LYS A 295 2.81 14.65 -1.46
N LEU A 296 3.30 15.79 -0.98
CA LEU A 296 3.14 16.23 0.41
C LEU A 296 2.24 17.46 0.48
N ALA A 297 1.63 17.64 1.65
CA ALA A 297 0.84 18.79 2.03
C ALA A 297 1.20 19.23 3.46
N LEU A 298 1.34 20.53 3.66
CA LEU A 298 1.51 21.15 4.97
C LEU A 298 0.23 21.90 5.31
N TYR A 299 -0.32 21.66 6.50
CA TYR A 299 -1.53 22.31 7.00
C TYR A 299 -1.25 23.11 8.26
N GLU A 300 -1.92 24.25 8.42
CA GLU A 300 -1.94 25.02 9.67
C GLU A 300 -2.81 24.34 10.73
N GLY A 301 -2.29 24.26 11.95
CA GLY A 301 -2.93 23.66 13.11
C GLY A 301 -2.75 22.14 13.24
N ASN A 302 -3.47 21.56 14.20
CA ASN A 302 -3.50 20.12 14.45
C ASN A 302 -4.70 19.51 13.71
N CYS A 303 -4.45 18.67 12.70
CA CYS A 303 -5.51 17.86 12.11
C CYS A 303 -5.84 16.68 13.04
N THR A 304 -6.92 16.78 13.81
CA THR A 304 -7.38 15.73 14.74
C THR A 304 -8.19 14.62 14.06
N ASN A 305 -8.79 14.88 12.91
CA ASN A 305 -9.59 13.92 12.15
C ASN A 305 -8.75 13.13 11.10
N LYS A 306 -9.37 12.10 10.49
CA LYS A 306 -8.78 11.28 9.41
C LYS A 306 -8.47 12.09 8.13
N THR A 307 -9.06 13.27 7.97
CA THR A 307 -8.82 14.19 6.85
C THR A 307 -8.57 15.62 7.35
N CYS A 308 -7.55 16.29 6.80
CA CYS A 308 -7.28 17.71 7.05
C CYS A 308 -8.21 18.61 6.22
N SER A 309 -8.69 19.72 6.78
CA SER A 309 -9.53 20.68 6.05
C SER A 309 -8.73 21.44 4.99
N SER A 310 -9.28 21.56 3.78
CA SER A 310 -8.67 22.37 2.70
C SER A 310 -8.55 23.86 3.04
N ARG A 311 -9.35 24.36 3.99
CA ARG A 311 -9.26 25.75 4.48
C ARG A 311 -7.93 26.05 5.19
N ASN A 312 -7.28 25.03 5.76
CA ASN A 312 -6.04 25.17 6.51
C ASN A 312 -4.80 24.76 5.70
N LEU A 313 -4.95 24.55 4.39
CA LEU A 313 -3.84 24.13 3.54
C LEU A 313 -2.84 25.28 3.37
N TYR A 314 -1.61 25.09 3.85
CA TYR A 314 -0.52 26.06 3.72
C TYR A 314 0.21 25.89 2.38
N ALA A 315 0.58 24.65 2.03
CA ALA A 315 1.26 24.35 0.76
C ALA A 315 1.13 22.87 0.37
N THR A 316 1.25 22.60 -0.93
CA THR A 316 1.48 21.25 -1.47
C THR A 316 2.67 21.25 -2.40
N TRP A 317 3.38 20.12 -2.49
CA TRP A 317 4.49 19.95 -3.43
C TRP A 317 4.76 18.48 -3.72
N THR A 318 5.50 18.23 -4.80
CA THR A 318 6.09 16.92 -5.10
C THR A 318 7.56 16.92 -4.67
N THR A 319 8.00 15.86 -4.00
CA THR A 319 9.36 15.77 -3.45
C THR A 319 10.41 15.58 -4.55
N THR A 320 11.62 16.07 -4.26
CA THR A 320 12.79 15.99 -5.14
C THR A 320 13.98 15.50 -4.34
N ASN A 321 15.18 15.48 -4.94
CA ASN A 321 16.42 15.06 -4.28
C ASN A 321 16.99 16.14 -3.33
N SER A 322 16.13 16.98 -2.76
CA SER A 322 16.48 18.07 -1.87
C SER A 322 15.33 18.40 -0.93
N ALA A 323 15.63 18.94 0.24
CA ALA A 323 14.62 19.36 1.20
C ALA A 323 13.75 20.49 0.63
N LYS A 324 12.44 20.44 0.91
CA LYS A 324 11.55 21.57 0.69
C LYS A 324 11.84 22.63 1.75
N VAL A 325 12.15 23.85 1.30
CA VAL A 325 12.40 25.01 2.18
C VAL A 325 11.19 25.93 2.18
N PHE A 326 10.69 26.23 3.37
CA PHE A 326 9.74 27.29 3.64
C PHE A 326 10.47 28.43 4.32
N GLU A 327 10.58 29.56 3.63
CA GLU A 327 11.10 30.80 4.19
C GLU A 327 9.97 31.62 4.80
N ASN A 328 10.26 32.29 5.89
CA ASN A 328 9.34 33.14 6.64
C ASN A 328 8.06 32.43 7.13
N ILE A 329 8.18 31.16 7.54
CA ILE A 329 7.01 30.41 8.02
C ILE A 329 6.53 30.98 9.38
N PRO A 330 5.25 31.32 9.55
CA PRO A 330 4.76 31.80 10.83
C PRO A 330 4.97 30.78 11.97
N LYS A 331 5.16 31.27 13.19
CA LYS A 331 5.12 30.43 14.38
C LYS A 331 3.75 29.78 14.52
N GLY A 332 3.73 28.54 14.97
CA GLY A 332 2.49 27.80 15.11
C GLY A 332 2.70 26.30 15.04
N ILE A 333 1.58 25.60 15.22
CA ILE A 333 1.51 24.16 15.04
C ILE A 333 1.12 23.91 13.59
N TYR A 334 1.82 22.98 12.94
CA TYR A 334 1.54 22.52 11.59
C TYR A 334 1.38 21.00 11.59
N THR A 335 0.58 20.50 10.66
CA THR A 335 0.46 19.08 10.35
C THR A 335 1.04 18.81 8.97
N LEU A 336 2.08 18.00 8.89
CA LEU A 336 2.66 17.51 7.64
C LEU A 336 1.99 16.19 7.26
N VAL A 337 1.49 16.10 6.04
CA VAL A 337 0.76 14.94 5.52
C VAL A 337 1.35 14.52 4.20
N GLU A 338 1.60 13.23 4.03
CA GLU A 338 1.83 12.64 2.72
C GLU A 338 0.49 12.26 2.09
N ILE A 339 0.21 12.85 0.93
CA ILE A 339 -1.02 12.63 0.15
C ILE A 339 -0.89 11.35 -0.68
N SER A 340 0.31 11.09 -1.21
CA SER A 340 0.63 9.87 -1.94
C SER A 340 2.14 9.61 -1.96
N ALA A 341 2.54 8.40 -1.62
CA ALA A 341 3.91 7.91 -1.77
C ALA A 341 4.21 7.57 -3.25
N PRO A 342 5.48 7.58 -3.68
CA PRO A 342 5.92 7.07 -4.98
C PRO A 342 5.86 5.54 -5.02
N SER A 343 6.05 4.96 -6.20
CA SER A 343 6.06 3.50 -6.36
C SER A 343 7.16 2.87 -5.50
N GLY A 344 6.85 1.79 -4.79
CA GLY A 344 7.80 1.07 -3.93
C GLY A 344 7.86 1.54 -2.48
N TYR A 345 7.03 2.52 -2.07
CA TYR A 345 7.02 3.05 -0.69
C TYR A 345 5.61 3.08 -0.09
N GLU A 346 5.50 2.83 1.22
CA GLU A 346 4.26 3.00 1.98
C GLU A 346 4.02 4.49 2.29
N ILE A 347 2.75 4.91 2.38
CA ILE A 347 2.40 6.29 2.77
C ILE A 347 2.76 6.50 4.25
N ALA A 348 3.61 7.48 4.52
CA ALA A 348 4.02 7.85 5.88
C ALA A 348 2.86 8.44 6.70
N ASP A 349 2.87 8.11 7.99
CA ASP A 349 1.97 8.73 8.97
C ASP A 349 2.17 10.26 9.03
N LYS A 350 1.07 10.99 9.24
CA LYS A 350 1.12 12.43 9.42
C LYS A 350 1.97 12.82 10.63
N MET A 351 2.72 13.92 10.50
CA MET A 351 3.59 14.43 11.55
C MET A 351 3.12 15.78 12.06
N TYR A 352 3.38 16.06 13.34
CA TYR A 352 3.11 17.36 13.95
C TYR A 352 4.41 18.15 14.12
N VAL A 353 4.38 19.40 13.71
CA VAL A 353 5.54 20.30 13.79
C VAL A 353 5.13 21.54 14.59
N ASN A 354 5.94 21.89 15.59
CA ASN A 354 5.74 23.11 16.37
C ASN A 354 6.87 24.10 16.08
N ILE A 355 6.55 25.15 15.30
CA ILE A 355 7.44 26.28 15.04
C ILE A 355 7.31 27.22 16.25
N SER A 356 8.26 27.13 17.18
CA SER A 356 8.13 27.64 18.56
C SER A 356 8.87 28.96 18.85
N SER A 357 9.75 29.39 17.94
CA SER A 357 10.54 30.63 18.09
C SER A 357 10.39 31.53 16.87
N ASN A 358 10.71 32.81 17.06
CA ASN A 358 10.84 33.77 15.98
C ASN A 358 12.33 33.80 15.60
N ASN A 359 12.67 33.47 14.34
CA ASN A 359 14.02 33.26 13.79
C ASN A 359 14.64 31.89 14.14
N GLY A 360 13.82 30.85 14.18
CA GLY A 360 14.30 29.47 14.30
C GLY A 360 14.58 28.83 12.93
N ASN A 361 15.58 27.95 12.90
CA ASN A 361 15.81 27.03 11.79
C ASN A 361 15.29 25.66 12.21
N PHE A 362 14.16 25.25 11.65
CA PHE A 362 13.48 24.01 11.97
C PHE A 362 13.69 23.02 10.83
N SER A 363 13.91 21.76 11.19
CA SER A 363 13.99 20.69 10.21
C SER A 363 13.23 19.47 10.69
N ILE A 364 12.53 18.81 9.78
CA ILE A 364 11.92 17.51 10.03
C ILE A 364 12.25 16.54 8.90
N LYS A 365 12.39 15.27 9.26
CA LYS A 365 12.46 14.16 8.31
C LYS A 365 11.13 13.43 8.33
N MET A 366 10.49 13.32 7.18
CA MET A 366 9.37 12.41 6.94
C MET A 366 9.92 11.20 6.21
N VAL A 367 9.85 10.06 6.88
CA VAL A 367 10.46 8.80 6.44
C VAL A 367 9.36 7.96 5.77
N ASP A 368 9.56 7.56 4.52
CA ASP A 368 8.80 6.42 3.99
C ASP A 368 9.59 5.16 4.25
N TYR A 369 8.87 4.08 4.45
CA TYR A 369 9.45 2.76 4.44
C TYR A 369 9.24 2.16 3.06
N GLU A 370 10.27 1.53 2.51
CA GLU A 370 10.10 0.73 1.31
C GLU A 370 9.02 -0.32 1.56
N ILE A 371 8.16 -0.52 0.57
CA ILE A 371 7.22 -1.62 0.58
C ILE A 371 8.07 -2.88 0.52
N GLU A 372 8.07 -3.67 1.59
CA GLU A 372 8.57 -5.05 1.51
C GLU A 372 7.79 -5.74 0.38
N GLU A 373 8.49 -6.01 -0.71
CA GLU A 373 7.94 -6.56 -1.94
C GLU A 373 6.96 -7.71 -1.66
N ASN A 374 5.82 -7.75 -2.35
CA ASN A 374 4.88 -8.85 -2.22
C ASN A 374 5.57 -10.19 -2.47
N ARG A 375 5.50 -11.08 -1.48
CA ARG A 375 6.17 -12.39 -1.53
C ARG A 375 5.14 -13.49 -1.69
N LEU A 376 5.16 -14.22 -2.81
CA LEU A 376 4.38 -15.44 -3.00
C LEU A 376 5.28 -16.66 -2.83
N THR A 377 5.00 -17.45 -1.80
CA THR A 377 5.65 -18.74 -1.52
C THR A 377 4.74 -19.88 -1.94
N ILE A 378 5.20 -20.69 -2.89
CA ILE A 378 4.48 -21.85 -3.40
C ILE A 378 5.19 -23.11 -2.93
N ASN A 379 4.49 -23.89 -2.11
CA ASN A 379 4.96 -25.17 -1.61
C ASN A 379 4.35 -26.28 -2.47
N LYS A 380 5.19 -26.99 -3.20
CA LYS A 380 4.78 -28.17 -3.95
C LYS A 380 5.06 -29.41 -3.12
N VAL A 381 4.01 -30.02 -2.58
CA VAL A 381 4.12 -31.07 -1.56
C VAL A 381 3.22 -32.26 -1.89
N ASP A 382 3.45 -33.40 -1.24
CA ASP A 382 2.53 -34.54 -1.25
C ASP A 382 1.46 -34.42 -0.17
N GLU A 383 0.55 -35.39 -0.10
CA GLU A 383 -0.52 -35.44 0.92
C GLU A 383 -0.01 -35.45 2.38
N ASN A 384 1.27 -35.78 2.61
CA ASN A 384 1.92 -35.77 3.92
C ASN A 384 2.70 -34.47 4.18
N GLY A 385 2.69 -33.53 3.24
CA GLY A 385 3.40 -32.25 3.35
C GLY A 385 4.89 -32.31 3.00
N LYS A 386 5.41 -33.43 2.47
CA LYS A 386 6.79 -33.54 2.00
C LYS A 386 6.94 -32.89 0.63
N TYR A 387 8.02 -32.16 0.38
CA TYR A 387 8.27 -31.54 -0.92
C TYR A 387 8.37 -32.58 -2.05
N VAL A 388 7.67 -32.28 -3.15
CA VAL A 388 7.62 -33.09 -4.36
C VAL A 388 8.46 -32.39 -5.44
N SER A 389 9.60 -32.97 -5.78
CA SER A 389 10.54 -32.44 -6.78
C SER A 389 10.24 -33.02 -8.17
N GLY A 390 10.36 -32.21 -9.22
CA GLY A 390 10.21 -32.64 -10.61
C GLY A 390 8.88 -32.28 -11.29
N ALA A 391 7.90 -31.74 -10.57
CA ALA A 391 6.65 -31.23 -11.15
C ALA A 391 6.92 -30.01 -12.06
N LYS A 392 6.31 -29.93 -13.24
CA LYS A 392 6.37 -28.73 -14.10
C LYS A 392 5.17 -27.84 -13.81
N LEU A 393 5.44 -26.63 -13.32
CA LEU A 393 4.41 -25.67 -12.92
C LEU A 393 4.44 -24.40 -13.76
N SER A 394 3.27 -23.78 -13.86
CA SER A 394 3.04 -22.49 -14.50
C SER A 394 2.14 -21.62 -13.62
N LEU A 395 2.47 -20.34 -13.51
CA LEU A 395 1.62 -19.31 -12.89
C LEU A 395 1.10 -18.39 -14.00
N TYR A 396 -0.21 -18.16 -14.05
CA TYR A 396 -0.86 -17.28 -15.02
C TYR A 396 -1.48 -16.07 -14.30
N SER A 397 -1.35 -14.87 -14.85
CA SER A 397 -1.91 -13.61 -14.33
C SER A 397 -3.39 -13.40 -14.74
N GLU A 398 -4.19 -14.45 -14.56
CA GLU A 398 -5.64 -14.43 -14.71
C GLU A 398 -6.30 -15.50 -13.83
N ASP A 399 -7.63 -15.45 -13.68
CA ASP A 399 -8.41 -16.58 -13.17
C ASP A 399 -8.84 -17.48 -14.34
N CYS A 400 -8.16 -18.61 -14.48
CA CYS A 400 -8.44 -19.66 -15.47
C CYS A 400 -8.69 -21.01 -14.80
N THR A 401 -9.17 -21.01 -13.55
CA THR A 401 -9.44 -22.25 -12.80
C THR A 401 -10.45 -23.15 -13.54
N ASN A 402 -11.46 -22.57 -14.17
CA ASN A 402 -12.55 -23.28 -14.87
C ASN A 402 -12.47 -23.18 -16.40
N LYS A 403 -11.33 -22.77 -16.98
CA LYS A 403 -11.14 -22.62 -18.43
C LYS A 403 -9.69 -22.88 -18.84
N THR A 404 -9.40 -22.91 -20.13
CA THR A 404 -8.01 -22.94 -20.63
C THR A 404 -7.32 -21.60 -20.30
N CYS A 405 -6.09 -21.66 -19.81
CA CYS A 405 -5.30 -20.47 -19.50
C CYS A 405 -4.66 -19.91 -20.77
N SER A 406 -4.72 -18.59 -20.95
CA SER A 406 -4.16 -17.91 -22.12
C SER A 406 -2.63 -17.86 -22.03
N SER A 407 -1.95 -18.21 -23.12
CA SER A 407 -0.49 -18.09 -23.22
C SER A 407 0.00 -16.65 -23.05
N SER A 408 -0.80 -15.65 -23.46
CA SER A 408 -0.49 -14.22 -23.26
C SER A 408 -0.56 -13.75 -21.79
N LYS A 409 -1.10 -14.58 -20.90
CA LYS A 409 -1.20 -14.34 -19.46
C LYS A 409 -0.22 -15.19 -18.65
N LEU A 410 0.71 -15.90 -19.31
CA LEU A 410 1.74 -16.67 -18.61
C LEU A 410 2.67 -15.72 -17.86
N TYR A 411 2.75 -15.86 -16.53
CA TYR A 411 3.63 -15.07 -15.67
C TYR A 411 5.00 -15.74 -15.51
N LYS A 412 5.03 -17.02 -15.12
CA LYS A 412 6.28 -17.80 -15.00
C LYS A 412 6.02 -19.28 -15.10
N THR A 413 7.02 -20.03 -15.56
CA THR A 413 7.10 -21.50 -15.45
C THR A 413 8.35 -21.91 -14.67
N TRP A 414 8.28 -23.05 -13.97
CA TRP A 414 9.42 -23.64 -13.27
C TRP A 414 9.18 -25.13 -13.00
N THR A 415 10.26 -25.85 -12.66
CA THR A 415 10.18 -27.22 -12.13
C THR A 415 10.34 -27.18 -10.62
N SER A 416 9.50 -27.91 -9.88
CA SER A 416 9.58 -27.97 -8.41
C SER A 416 10.87 -28.65 -7.95
N GLY A 417 11.39 -28.19 -6.81
CA GLY A 417 12.57 -28.76 -6.15
C GLY A 417 12.24 -29.34 -4.78
N THR A 418 13.26 -29.43 -3.92
CA THR A 418 13.14 -29.86 -2.51
C THR A 418 12.76 -28.73 -1.55
N THR A 419 12.54 -27.53 -2.05
CA THR A 419 12.15 -26.33 -1.29
C THR A 419 11.01 -25.61 -1.98
N ALA A 420 10.35 -24.70 -1.24
CA ALA A 420 9.32 -23.84 -1.81
C ALA A 420 9.88 -22.94 -2.93
N LYS A 421 9.04 -22.63 -3.92
CA LYS A 421 9.30 -21.60 -4.91
C LYS A 421 8.87 -20.25 -4.34
N VAL A 422 9.79 -19.30 -4.31
CA VAL A 422 9.52 -17.93 -3.85
C VAL A 422 9.53 -16.99 -5.06
N PHE A 423 8.49 -16.19 -5.17
CA PHE A 423 8.44 -15.00 -6.02
C PHE A 423 8.48 -13.78 -5.11
N THR A 424 9.50 -12.94 -5.28
CA THR A 424 9.50 -11.58 -4.74
C THR A 424 8.87 -10.66 -5.79
N ASP A 425 8.48 -9.44 -5.40
CA ASP A 425 7.84 -8.46 -6.29
C ASP A 425 6.58 -8.90 -7.04
N ILE A 426 5.79 -9.84 -6.52
CA ILE A 426 4.59 -10.28 -7.27
C ILE A 426 3.51 -9.17 -7.30
N PRO A 427 3.08 -8.68 -8.47
CA PRO A 427 2.07 -7.62 -8.52
C PRO A 427 0.74 -8.03 -7.89
N VAL A 428 0.03 -7.07 -7.29
CA VAL A 428 -1.35 -7.27 -6.83
C VAL A 428 -2.20 -7.76 -7.98
N GLY A 429 -2.95 -8.83 -7.76
CA GLY A 429 -3.72 -9.46 -8.83
C GLY A 429 -4.27 -10.82 -8.47
N THR A 430 -5.07 -11.34 -9.40
CA THR A 430 -5.54 -12.73 -9.37
C THR A 430 -4.71 -13.55 -10.33
N TYR A 431 -4.18 -14.66 -9.83
CA TYR A 431 -3.39 -15.62 -10.56
C TYR A 431 -4.02 -17.01 -10.51
N THR A 432 -3.60 -17.88 -11.43
CA THR A 432 -3.91 -19.31 -11.41
C THR A 432 -2.60 -20.10 -11.44
N LEU A 433 -2.38 -20.92 -10.42
CA LEU A 433 -1.32 -21.91 -10.37
C LEU A 433 -1.77 -23.19 -11.08
N VAL A 434 -0.98 -23.65 -12.02
CA VAL A 434 -1.25 -24.82 -12.86
C VAL A 434 -0.07 -25.76 -12.78
N GLU A 435 -0.32 -27.02 -12.44
CA GLU A 435 0.63 -28.09 -12.72
C GLU A 435 0.40 -28.60 -14.13
N VAL A 436 1.43 -28.48 -14.97
CA VAL A 436 1.40 -28.90 -16.37
C VAL A 436 1.73 -30.39 -16.47
N GLU A 437 2.62 -30.88 -15.62
CA GLU A 437 3.10 -32.27 -15.61
C GLU A 437 3.50 -32.65 -14.18
N ALA A 438 2.90 -33.72 -13.66
CA ALA A 438 3.26 -34.29 -12.37
C ALA A 438 4.53 -35.14 -12.49
N PRO A 439 5.34 -35.22 -11.42
CA PRO A 439 6.48 -36.13 -11.38
C PRO A 439 6.01 -37.59 -11.28
N ASN A 440 6.92 -38.52 -11.59
CA ASN A 440 6.61 -39.94 -11.56
C ASN A 440 6.08 -40.39 -10.19
N GLY A 441 5.01 -41.20 -10.19
CA GLY A 441 4.35 -41.67 -8.97
C GLY A 441 3.35 -40.70 -8.34
N TYR A 442 2.99 -39.60 -9.01
CA TYR A 442 2.01 -38.61 -8.53
C TYR A 442 0.96 -38.28 -9.60
N LYS A 443 -0.25 -37.93 -9.16
CA LYS A 443 -1.32 -37.42 -10.03
C LYS A 443 -1.15 -35.91 -10.23
N VAL A 444 -1.50 -35.41 -11.41
CA VAL A 444 -1.54 -33.97 -11.70
C VAL A 444 -2.56 -33.27 -10.82
N ALA A 445 -2.10 -32.29 -10.04
CA ALA A 445 -2.91 -31.48 -9.15
C ALA A 445 -3.87 -30.57 -9.93
N ALA A 446 -5.06 -30.36 -9.37
CA ALA A 446 -6.03 -29.42 -9.91
C ALA A 446 -5.51 -27.97 -9.88
N LYS A 447 -5.95 -27.14 -10.84
CA LYS A 447 -5.62 -25.71 -10.88
C LYS A 447 -6.07 -25.01 -9.60
N GLN A 448 -5.27 -24.07 -9.12
CA GLN A 448 -5.57 -23.31 -7.91
C GLN A 448 -5.55 -21.81 -8.19
N LYS A 449 -6.58 -21.10 -7.72
CA LYS A 449 -6.63 -19.64 -7.72
C LYS A 449 -5.75 -19.09 -6.60
N VAL A 450 -4.94 -18.08 -6.92
CA VAL A 450 -4.11 -17.33 -5.97
C VAL A 450 -4.53 -15.87 -6.05
N VAL A 451 -4.85 -15.25 -4.91
CA VAL A 451 -5.19 -13.82 -4.84
C VAL A 451 -4.14 -13.09 -4.02
N VAL A 452 -3.42 -12.18 -4.67
CA VAL A 452 -2.53 -11.22 -4.02
C VAL A 452 -3.36 -9.95 -3.83
N ASN A 453 -3.83 -9.71 -2.61
CA ASN A 453 -4.85 -8.69 -2.29
C ASN A 453 -4.32 -7.47 -1.52
N SER A 454 -3.02 -7.42 -1.20
CA SER A 454 -2.37 -6.32 -0.52
C SER A 454 -1.10 -5.91 -1.27
N ALA A 455 -0.72 -4.64 -1.15
CA ALA A 455 0.52 -4.10 -1.71
C ALA A 455 1.76 -4.48 -0.87
N SER A 456 1.58 -4.80 0.42
CA SER A 456 2.58 -5.40 1.30
C SER A 456 1.98 -6.65 1.98
N GLY A 457 2.60 -7.81 1.78
CA GLY A 457 2.11 -9.08 2.32
C GLY A 457 2.89 -10.33 1.87
N SER A 458 2.95 -11.33 2.76
CA SER A 458 3.52 -12.66 2.47
C SER A 458 2.40 -13.67 2.24
N PHE A 459 2.22 -14.08 0.99
CA PHE A 459 1.22 -15.06 0.58
C PHE A 459 1.86 -16.44 0.50
N THR A 460 1.21 -17.45 1.05
CA THR A 460 1.68 -18.83 0.96
C THR A 460 0.56 -19.72 0.46
N ILE A 461 0.85 -20.52 -0.57
CA ILE A 461 -0.05 -21.55 -1.07
C ILE A 461 0.65 -22.90 -1.10
N LYS A 462 -0.13 -23.95 -0.90
CA LYS A 462 0.30 -25.34 -1.08
C LYS A 462 -0.44 -25.94 -2.26
N MET A 463 0.32 -26.46 -3.22
CA MET A 463 -0.20 -27.35 -4.26
C MET A 463 0.19 -28.76 -3.86
N ILE A 464 -0.83 -29.59 -3.62
CA ILE A 464 -0.69 -30.94 -3.10
C ILE A 464 -0.86 -31.90 -4.27
N ASP A 465 0.14 -32.76 -4.48
CA ASP A 465 -0.02 -33.93 -5.34
C ASP A 465 -0.47 -35.11 -4.51
N GLU A 466 -1.46 -35.82 -5.05
CA GLU A 466 -1.82 -37.13 -4.55
C GLU A 466 -0.84 -38.16 -5.12
N LYS A 467 -0.18 -38.91 -4.25
CA LYS A 467 0.65 -40.03 -4.66
C LYS A 467 -0.19 -41.11 -5.34
N ILE A 468 0.29 -41.63 -6.47
CA ILE A 468 -0.30 -42.79 -7.12
C ILE A 468 -0.17 -43.97 -6.16
N LYS A 469 -1.31 -44.50 -5.72
CA LYS A 469 -1.35 -45.70 -4.90
C LYS A 469 -0.87 -46.88 -5.74
N THR A 470 -0.07 -47.75 -5.14
CA THR A 470 0.40 -48.99 -5.78
C THR A 470 0.08 -50.17 -4.89
N THR A 471 -0.04 -51.34 -5.49
CA THR A 471 -0.22 -52.61 -4.78
C THR A 471 0.77 -53.64 -5.28
N LYS A 472 1.05 -54.66 -4.45
CA LYS A 472 1.88 -55.80 -4.84
C LYS A 472 0.98 -56.93 -5.32
N VAL A 473 1.05 -57.24 -6.61
CA VAL A 473 0.37 -58.39 -7.21
C VAL A 473 1.28 -59.62 -7.07
N LYS A 474 0.76 -60.64 -6.39
CA LYS A 474 1.41 -61.95 -6.30
C LYS A 474 1.20 -62.70 -7.62
N ILE A 475 2.28 -63.22 -8.18
CA ILE A 475 2.30 -64.03 -9.39
C ILE A 475 2.95 -65.38 -9.06
N SER A 476 2.16 -66.45 -9.20
CA SER A 476 2.60 -67.83 -9.00
C SER A 476 2.84 -68.52 -10.33
N LYS A 477 3.96 -69.23 -10.44
CA LYS A 477 4.30 -70.06 -11.59
C LYS A 477 4.29 -71.51 -11.14
N THR A 478 3.29 -72.28 -11.55
CA THR A 478 3.15 -73.69 -11.15
C THR A 478 3.06 -74.62 -12.36
N ASP A 479 3.03 -75.92 -12.09
CA ASP A 479 2.57 -76.91 -13.07
C ASP A 479 1.04 -77.05 -13.06
N VAL A 480 0.51 -77.98 -13.87
CA VAL A 480 -0.93 -78.30 -13.97
C VAL A 480 -1.55 -78.82 -12.66
N THR A 481 -0.75 -79.45 -11.79
CA THR A 481 -1.23 -79.87 -10.46
C THR A 481 -1.42 -78.67 -9.54
N GLY A 482 -0.77 -77.55 -9.86
CA GLY A 482 -0.95 -76.28 -9.20
C GLY A 482 -0.42 -76.22 -7.77
N SER A 483 0.28 -77.26 -7.32
CA SER A 483 0.60 -77.52 -5.91
C SER A 483 1.94 -76.93 -5.46
N LYS A 484 2.88 -76.70 -6.39
CA LYS A 484 4.23 -76.19 -6.09
C LYS A 484 4.69 -75.18 -7.14
N GLU A 485 5.41 -74.16 -6.69
CA GLU A 485 6.10 -73.21 -7.57
C GLU A 485 7.21 -73.92 -8.37
N ILE A 486 7.35 -73.57 -9.65
CA ILE A 486 8.34 -74.15 -10.56
C ILE A 486 9.42 -73.12 -10.93
N PRO A 487 10.69 -73.35 -10.54
CA PRO A 487 11.80 -72.47 -10.92
C PRO A 487 12.18 -72.57 -12.40
N GLY A 488 12.65 -71.45 -13.00
CA GLY A 488 13.31 -71.45 -14.31
C GLY A 488 12.50 -70.90 -15.49
N ALA A 489 11.27 -70.43 -15.30
CA ALA A 489 10.47 -69.78 -16.34
C ALA A 489 10.83 -68.29 -16.44
N THR A 490 11.03 -67.73 -17.64
CA THR A 490 11.19 -66.26 -17.78
C THR A 490 9.83 -65.61 -18.04
N LEU A 491 9.35 -64.78 -17.11
CA LEU A 491 8.07 -64.10 -17.18
C LEU A 491 8.23 -62.59 -17.42
N VAL A 492 7.25 -61.98 -18.10
CA VAL A 492 7.22 -60.54 -18.38
C VAL A 492 5.82 -60.00 -18.09
N VAL A 493 5.75 -58.92 -17.32
CA VAL A 493 4.53 -58.11 -17.15
C VAL A 493 4.64 -56.83 -17.98
N LYS A 494 3.60 -56.53 -18.77
CA LYS A 494 3.49 -55.29 -19.55
C LYS A 494 2.23 -54.53 -19.19
N ASP A 495 2.28 -53.21 -19.26
CA ASP A 495 1.10 -52.35 -19.14
C ASP A 495 0.29 -52.27 -20.44
N SER A 496 -0.81 -51.51 -20.43
CA SER A 496 -1.69 -51.30 -21.59
C SER A 496 -1.03 -50.54 -22.75
N SER A 497 0.08 -49.83 -22.52
CA SER A 497 0.88 -49.19 -23.56
C SER A 497 1.86 -50.16 -24.24
N GLY A 498 2.02 -51.37 -23.67
CA GLY A 498 2.97 -52.37 -24.11
C GLY A 498 4.36 -52.22 -23.47
N SER A 499 4.53 -51.29 -22.53
CA SER A 499 5.79 -51.08 -21.81
C SER A 499 6.01 -52.19 -20.78
N VAL A 500 7.25 -52.65 -20.64
CA VAL A 500 7.61 -53.69 -19.66
C VAL A 500 7.61 -53.08 -18.26
N VAL A 501 6.73 -53.59 -17.40
CA VAL A 501 6.60 -53.19 -15.99
C VAL A 501 7.54 -54.02 -15.12
N ASP A 502 7.66 -55.32 -15.41
CA ASP A 502 8.58 -56.21 -14.70
C ASP A 502 8.98 -57.42 -15.56
N LYS A 503 10.16 -58.00 -15.30
CA LYS A 503 10.69 -59.19 -15.98
C LYS A 503 11.59 -59.98 -15.04
N TRP A 504 11.30 -61.26 -14.84
CA TRP A 504 12.05 -62.12 -13.92
C TRP A 504 12.12 -63.58 -14.38
N VAL A 505 12.97 -64.37 -13.73
CA VAL A 505 13.00 -65.82 -13.84
C VAL A 505 12.33 -66.41 -12.58
N SER A 506 11.35 -67.31 -12.75
CA SER A 506 10.62 -67.91 -11.63
C SER A 506 11.54 -68.71 -10.72
N THR A 507 11.17 -68.77 -9.44
CA THR A 507 11.93 -69.49 -8.40
C THR A 507 11.02 -70.50 -7.71
N SER A 508 11.47 -71.04 -6.57
CA SER A 508 10.62 -71.87 -5.69
C SER A 508 9.63 -71.04 -4.85
N GLU A 509 9.62 -69.72 -5.03
CA GLU A 509 8.72 -68.78 -4.38
C GLU A 509 7.95 -67.94 -5.41
N ALA A 510 6.74 -67.51 -5.04
CA ALA A 510 5.93 -66.62 -5.86
C ALA A 510 6.60 -65.24 -6.01
N HIS A 511 6.41 -64.62 -7.17
CA HIS A 511 6.95 -63.29 -7.46
C HIS A 511 5.94 -62.20 -7.10
N TYR A 512 6.42 -61.03 -6.69
CA TYR A 512 5.57 -59.88 -6.38
C TYR A 512 5.92 -58.71 -7.28
N VAL A 513 4.99 -58.34 -8.16
CA VAL A 513 5.13 -57.14 -9.01
C VAL A 513 4.39 -55.97 -8.36
N THR A 514 5.04 -54.81 -8.28
CA THR A 514 4.39 -53.59 -7.76
C THR A 514 3.80 -52.81 -8.93
N VAL A 515 2.49 -52.59 -8.91
CA VAL A 515 1.75 -51.92 -9.99
C VAL A 515 0.79 -50.87 -9.43
N ASP A 516 0.51 -49.85 -10.22
CA ASP A 516 -0.56 -48.88 -10.02
C ASP A 516 -1.93 -49.42 -10.51
N PRO A 517 -3.05 -48.71 -10.28
CA PRO A 517 -4.32 -49.03 -10.93
C PRO A 517 -4.18 -49.01 -12.46
N GLY A 518 -4.55 -50.10 -13.11
CA GLY A 518 -4.28 -50.27 -14.53
C GLY A 518 -4.62 -51.65 -15.04
N VAL A 519 -4.42 -51.85 -16.34
CA VAL A 519 -4.58 -53.14 -17.02
C VAL A 519 -3.20 -53.60 -17.50
N TYR A 520 -2.89 -54.86 -17.22
CA TYR A 520 -1.59 -55.47 -17.46
C TYR A 520 -1.73 -56.83 -18.14
N THR A 521 -0.65 -57.26 -18.78
CA THR A 521 -0.53 -58.59 -19.39
C THR A 521 0.70 -59.32 -18.84
N LEU A 522 0.56 -60.60 -18.55
CA LEU A 522 1.62 -61.51 -18.12
C LEU A 522 1.86 -62.56 -19.21
N THR A 523 3.12 -62.73 -19.64
CA THR A 523 3.53 -63.73 -20.61
C THR A 523 4.76 -64.52 -20.15
N GLU A 524 4.85 -65.79 -20.57
CA GLU A 524 6.07 -66.59 -20.46
C GLU A 524 6.87 -66.49 -21.76
N THR A 525 8.16 -66.22 -21.64
CA THR A 525 9.09 -66.09 -22.78
C THR A 525 10.09 -67.24 -22.85
N THR A 526 10.26 -68.01 -21.77
CA THR A 526 11.11 -69.20 -21.71
C THR A 526 10.54 -70.16 -20.68
N ALA A 527 10.40 -71.44 -21.05
CA ALA A 527 9.85 -72.47 -20.17
C ALA A 527 10.91 -73.03 -19.20
N PRO A 528 10.52 -73.51 -18.00
CA PRO A 528 11.37 -74.33 -17.14
C PRO A 528 11.79 -75.64 -17.81
N LYS A 529 12.93 -76.21 -17.38
CA LYS A 529 13.37 -77.53 -17.86
C LYS A 529 12.33 -78.61 -17.54
N GLY A 530 11.98 -79.43 -18.54
CA GLY A 530 11.00 -80.52 -18.41
C GLY A 530 9.54 -80.11 -18.57
N TYR A 531 9.29 -78.84 -18.91
CA TYR A 531 7.94 -78.28 -19.11
C TYR A 531 7.81 -77.65 -20.50
N LYS A 532 6.59 -77.65 -21.04
CA LYS A 532 6.26 -76.93 -22.28
C LYS A 532 6.17 -75.43 -22.02
N LEU A 533 6.56 -74.61 -22.99
CA LEU A 533 6.35 -73.15 -22.97
C LEU A 533 4.85 -72.86 -23.00
N SER A 534 4.37 -72.04 -22.07
CA SER A 534 2.99 -71.60 -22.03
C SER A 534 2.70 -70.64 -23.19
N SER A 535 1.71 -70.97 -24.01
CA SER A 535 1.21 -70.05 -25.06
C SER A 535 0.17 -69.04 -24.53
N THR A 536 -0.18 -69.12 -23.25
CA THR A 536 -1.23 -68.30 -22.64
C THR A 536 -0.71 -66.92 -22.27
N THR A 537 -1.43 -65.87 -22.68
CA THR A 537 -1.26 -64.51 -22.16
C THR A 537 -2.35 -64.26 -21.13
N ILE A 538 -1.97 -63.94 -19.89
CA ILE A 538 -2.93 -63.62 -18.83
C ILE A 538 -3.08 -62.11 -18.77
N THR A 539 -4.32 -61.61 -18.91
CA THR A 539 -4.63 -60.19 -18.72
C THR A 539 -5.21 -59.99 -17.33
N PHE A 540 -4.68 -59.04 -16.57
CA PHE A 540 -5.19 -58.72 -15.24
C PHE A 540 -5.33 -57.21 -15.05
N LYS A 541 -6.18 -56.80 -14.11
CA LYS A 541 -6.48 -55.41 -13.80
C LYS A 541 -6.34 -55.17 -12.30
N VAL A 542 -5.76 -54.04 -11.94
CA VAL A 542 -5.86 -53.46 -10.60
C VAL A 542 -6.78 -52.25 -10.68
N ASP A 543 -7.82 -52.19 -9.84
CA ASP A 543 -8.72 -51.02 -9.78
C ASP A 543 -8.18 -49.92 -8.84
N GLU A 544 -8.88 -48.78 -8.79
CA GLU A 544 -8.52 -47.63 -7.94
C GLU A 544 -8.55 -47.94 -6.43
N ASP A 545 -9.32 -48.96 -6.04
CA ASP A 545 -9.41 -49.49 -4.67
C ASP A 545 -8.35 -50.57 -4.38
N LEU A 546 -7.40 -50.77 -5.31
CA LEU A 546 -6.31 -51.74 -5.26
C LEU A 546 -6.75 -53.20 -5.22
N ASN A 547 -7.96 -53.49 -5.70
CA ASN A 547 -8.43 -54.86 -5.91
C ASN A 547 -7.87 -55.44 -7.22
N LEU A 548 -7.46 -56.70 -7.16
CA LEU A 548 -6.94 -57.45 -8.30
C LEU A 548 -8.05 -58.24 -9.01
N TYR A 549 -8.04 -58.18 -10.34
CA TYR A 549 -8.94 -58.93 -11.22
C TYR A 549 -8.17 -59.62 -12.33
N GLU A 550 -8.60 -60.81 -12.73
CA GLU A 550 -8.13 -61.52 -13.92
C GLU A 550 -9.21 -61.50 -15.00
N LEU A 551 -8.83 -61.38 -16.26
CA LEU A 551 -9.75 -61.47 -17.39
C LEU A 551 -9.96 -62.93 -17.78
N VAL A 552 -11.14 -63.47 -17.48
CA VAL A 552 -11.53 -64.84 -17.84
C VAL A 552 -12.79 -64.76 -18.72
N ASP A 553 -12.76 -65.38 -19.90
CA ASP A 553 -13.86 -65.38 -20.87
C ASP A 553 -14.43 -63.98 -21.20
N GLY A 554 -13.53 -62.98 -21.29
CA GLY A 554 -13.90 -61.59 -21.61
C GLY A 554 -14.47 -60.80 -20.43
N LYS A 555 -14.52 -61.36 -19.22
CA LYS A 555 -15.00 -60.68 -18.00
C LYS A 555 -13.93 -60.65 -16.92
N TYR A 556 -13.79 -59.50 -16.25
CA TYR A 556 -12.90 -59.37 -15.09
C TYR A 556 -13.53 -60.02 -13.85
N THR A 557 -12.82 -60.98 -13.26
CA THR A 557 -13.18 -61.68 -12.01
C THR A 557 -12.17 -61.35 -10.93
N LYS A 558 -12.63 -61.07 -9.70
CA LYS A 558 -11.73 -60.71 -8.58
C LYS A 558 -10.94 -61.94 -8.15
N VAL A 559 -9.62 -61.80 -7.99
CA VAL A 559 -8.71 -62.88 -7.61
C VAL A 559 -7.70 -62.41 -6.55
N ASP A 560 -7.15 -63.34 -5.78
CA ASP A 560 -6.15 -63.02 -4.74
C ASP A 560 -4.71 -62.98 -5.28
N HIS A 561 -4.44 -63.72 -6.36
CA HIS A 561 -3.14 -63.76 -7.04
C HIS A 561 -3.32 -64.23 -8.49
N ILE A 562 -2.33 -63.92 -9.34
CA ILE A 562 -2.28 -64.40 -10.73
C ILE A 562 -1.50 -65.71 -10.78
N LYS A 563 -2.00 -66.69 -11.54
CA LYS A 563 -1.37 -68.00 -11.65
C LYS A 563 -1.09 -68.36 -13.11
N MET A 564 0.17 -68.60 -13.43
CA MET A 564 0.59 -69.08 -14.74
C MET A 564 1.05 -70.55 -14.67
N ILE A 565 0.41 -71.40 -15.46
CA ILE A 565 0.57 -72.86 -15.42
C ILE A 565 1.40 -73.35 -16.61
N ASN A 566 2.32 -74.31 -16.38
CA ASN A 566 2.95 -75.09 -17.45
C ASN A 566 2.58 -76.56 -17.36
N GLU A 567 2.56 -77.20 -18.52
CA GLU A 567 2.39 -78.64 -18.66
C GLU A 567 3.76 -79.34 -18.63
N LEU A 568 3.82 -80.51 -17.98
CA LEU A 568 4.98 -81.39 -18.07
C LEU A 568 5.14 -81.93 -19.50
N VAL A 569 6.38 -82.23 -19.88
CA VAL A 569 6.67 -83.00 -21.08
C VAL A 569 6.41 -84.48 -20.77
N ASP A 570 5.42 -85.09 -21.44
CA ASP A 570 5.16 -86.54 -21.33
C ASP A 570 6.30 -87.33 -21.97
N LYS A 571 7.00 -88.16 -21.18
CA LYS A 571 8.10 -89.01 -21.66
C LYS A 571 7.59 -90.35 -22.17
N SER A 572 8.06 -90.79 -23.34
CA SER A 572 7.74 -92.12 -23.88
C SER A 572 8.49 -93.24 -23.14
N ALA A 573 7.85 -94.40 -22.93
CA ALA A 573 8.51 -95.58 -22.35
C ALA A 573 9.39 -96.27 -23.39
N ILE A 574 10.63 -96.57 -23.00
CA ILE A 574 11.64 -97.28 -23.79
C ILE A 574 11.36 -98.78 -23.74
N LYS A 575 11.17 -99.38 -24.91
CA LYS A 575 10.97 -100.83 -25.06
C LYS A 575 12.32 -101.55 -25.10
N ILE A 576 12.50 -102.57 -24.26
CA ILE A 576 13.70 -103.41 -24.16
C ILE A 576 13.32 -104.87 -24.42
N ASN A 577 13.91 -105.46 -25.45
CA ASN A 577 13.72 -106.85 -25.81
C ASN A 577 14.95 -107.69 -25.42
N LYS A 578 14.72 -108.84 -24.79
CA LYS A 578 15.73 -109.87 -24.59
C LYS A 578 15.36 -111.10 -25.40
N LEU A 579 16.11 -111.38 -26.47
CA LEU A 579 15.77 -112.43 -27.42
C LEU A 579 16.85 -113.50 -27.51
N ASP A 580 16.47 -114.70 -27.94
CA ASP A 580 17.40 -115.74 -28.36
C ASP A 580 17.96 -115.37 -29.75
N SER A 581 19.27 -115.45 -29.92
CA SER A 581 19.95 -114.96 -31.13
C SER A 581 19.65 -115.77 -32.39
N LYS A 582 19.17 -117.03 -32.26
CA LYS A 582 18.87 -117.92 -33.39
C LYS A 582 17.37 -117.89 -33.73
N THR A 583 16.51 -117.89 -32.73
CA THR A 583 15.05 -118.05 -32.86
C THR A 583 14.27 -116.75 -32.74
N ASN A 584 14.88 -115.66 -32.27
CA ASN A 584 14.24 -114.38 -31.96
C ASN A 584 13.07 -114.48 -30.97
N LYS A 585 12.98 -115.56 -30.17
CA LYS A 585 11.99 -115.69 -29.09
C LYS A 585 12.47 -114.99 -27.83
N TYR A 586 11.54 -114.49 -27.02
CA TYR A 586 11.88 -113.88 -25.74
C TYR A 586 12.53 -114.87 -24.79
N VAL A 587 13.53 -114.39 -24.05
CA VAL A 587 14.29 -115.17 -23.07
C VAL A 587 13.95 -114.67 -21.68
N SER A 588 13.29 -115.53 -20.90
CA SER A 588 12.89 -115.26 -19.52
C SER A 588 14.01 -115.65 -18.54
N GLY A 589 14.20 -114.85 -17.50
CA GLY A 589 15.11 -115.11 -16.38
C GLY A 589 16.51 -114.49 -16.49
N ALA A 590 16.82 -113.73 -17.54
CA ALA A 590 18.06 -112.96 -17.62
C ALA A 590 17.98 -111.74 -16.70
N ILE A 591 19.11 -111.31 -16.13
CA ILE A 591 19.19 -110.06 -15.37
C ILE A 591 19.95 -109.04 -16.20
N LEU A 592 19.24 -108.04 -16.71
CA LEU A 592 19.83 -106.90 -17.42
C LEU A 592 20.06 -105.74 -16.47
N MET A 593 21.12 -104.98 -16.72
CA MET A 593 21.50 -103.82 -15.93
C MET A 593 21.70 -102.61 -16.84
N ILE A 594 21.10 -101.49 -16.49
CA ILE A 594 21.32 -100.20 -17.14
C ILE A 594 22.13 -99.33 -16.20
N LYS A 595 23.25 -98.79 -16.69
CA LYS A 595 24.09 -97.83 -15.97
C LYS A 595 24.13 -96.49 -16.71
N ASN A 596 24.24 -95.39 -15.97
CA ASN A 596 24.49 -94.07 -16.55
C ASN A 596 25.99 -93.86 -16.87
N ASN A 597 26.34 -92.71 -17.45
CA ASN A 597 27.72 -92.34 -17.76
C ASN A 597 28.67 -92.21 -16.56
N LYS A 598 28.15 -92.16 -15.32
CA LYS A 598 28.94 -92.19 -14.07
C LYS A 598 29.21 -93.62 -13.58
N GLY A 599 28.64 -94.63 -14.24
CA GLY A 599 28.73 -96.04 -13.84
C GLY A 599 27.73 -96.46 -12.76
N GLU A 600 26.79 -95.59 -12.39
CA GLU A 600 25.75 -95.88 -11.41
C GLU A 600 24.64 -96.71 -12.04
N THR A 601 24.17 -97.75 -11.35
CA THR A 601 23.03 -98.56 -11.81
C THR A 601 21.73 -97.77 -11.69
N VAL A 602 21.09 -97.50 -12.83
CA VAL A 602 19.81 -96.77 -12.91
C VAL A 602 18.61 -97.70 -13.02
N ALA A 603 18.81 -98.92 -13.53
CA ALA A 603 17.76 -99.93 -13.57
C ALA A 603 18.35 -101.35 -13.59
N THR A 604 17.61 -102.29 -13.01
CA THR A 604 17.85 -103.73 -13.13
C THR A 604 16.55 -104.38 -13.60
N ILE A 605 16.61 -105.18 -14.65
CA ILE A 605 15.44 -105.78 -15.31
C ILE A 605 15.63 -107.30 -15.31
N THR A 606 14.75 -108.02 -14.62
CA THR A 606 14.63 -109.47 -14.80
C THR A 606 13.72 -109.73 -15.99
N THR A 607 14.24 -110.36 -17.04
CA THR A 607 13.51 -110.54 -18.29
C THR A 607 12.44 -111.62 -18.17
N THR A 608 11.38 -111.49 -18.96
CA THR A 608 10.27 -112.44 -19.03
C THR A 608 10.14 -112.98 -20.46
N ASP A 609 9.02 -113.64 -20.76
CA ASP A 609 8.63 -114.07 -22.11
C ASP A 609 8.05 -112.94 -22.99
N SER A 610 8.24 -111.66 -22.60
CA SER A 610 7.82 -110.46 -23.33
C SER A 610 8.78 -109.28 -23.13
N ALA A 611 8.57 -108.20 -23.90
CA ALA A 611 9.37 -106.99 -23.81
C ALA A 611 9.19 -106.26 -22.47
N SER A 612 10.27 -105.67 -21.96
CA SER A 612 10.24 -104.79 -20.79
C SER A 612 10.09 -103.33 -21.24
N TYR A 613 9.42 -102.51 -20.44
CA TYR A 613 9.24 -101.08 -20.71
C TYR A 613 9.79 -100.27 -19.54
N ILE A 614 10.57 -99.23 -19.84
CA ILE A 614 11.17 -98.36 -18.83
C ILE A 614 11.20 -96.91 -19.29
N THR A 615 10.94 -95.97 -18.39
CA THR A 615 11.17 -94.54 -18.64
C THR A 615 12.49 -94.14 -18.00
N LEU A 616 13.36 -93.48 -18.77
CA LEU A 616 14.64 -92.96 -18.29
C LEU A 616 14.66 -91.44 -18.45
N ASP A 617 15.47 -90.78 -17.63
CA ASP A 617 15.73 -89.35 -17.78
C ASP A 617 16.61 -89.05 -19.00
N GLU A 618 16.68 -87.79 -19.39
CA GLU A 618 17.58 -87.34 -20.45
C GLU A 618 19.03 -87.66 -20.05
N GLY A 619 19.77 -88.37 -20.91
CA GLY A 619 21.15 -88.75 -20.60
C GLY A 619 21.72 -89.85 -21.47
N GLU A 620 22.94 -90.26 -21.14
CA GLU A 620 23.66 -91.37 -21.79
C GLU A 620 23.71 -92.59 -20.87
N TYR A 621 23.44 -93.76 -21.45
CA TYR A 621 23.26 -95.02 -20.75
C TYR A 621 23.98 -96.18 -21.45
N VAL A 622 24.26 -97.23 -20.68
CA VAL A 622 24.72 -98.52 -21.17
C VAL A 622 23.86 -99.64 -20.59
N LEU A 623 23.31 -100.49 -21.45
CA LEU A 623 22.62 -101.72 -21.11
C LEU A 623 23.60 -102.90 -21.26
N SER A 624 23.69 -103.75 -20.23
CA SER A 624 24.49 -104.98 -20.22
C SER A 624 23.74 -106.11 -19.54
N GLU A 625 24.09 -107.36 -19.85
CA GLU A 625 23.59 -108.52 -19.09
C GLU A 625 24.50 -108.78 -17.88
N GLU A 626 23.89 -108.89 -16.70
CA GLU A 626 24.59 -109.19 -15.45
C GLU A 626 24.57 -110.70 -15.16
N ALA A 627 23.46 -111.37 -15.44
CA ALA A 627 23.32 -112.81 -15.29
C ALA A 627 22.51 -113.40 -16.45
N ALA A 628 23.03 -114.48 -17.03
CA ALA A 628 22.33 -115.25 -18.03
C ALA A 628 21.22 -116.10 -17.39
N PRO A 629 20.12 -116.38 -18.10
CA PRO A 629 19.13 -117.37 -17.70
C PRO A 629 19.66 -118.80 -17.89
N SER A 630 19.04 -119.76 -17.20
CA SER A 630 19.38 -121.18 -17.31
C SER A 630 19.38 -121.67 -18.76
N GLY A 631 20.45 -122.34 -19.19
CA GLY A 631 20.61 -122.90 -20.54
C GLY A 631 21.03 -121.88 -21.61
N TYR A 632 21.44 -120.67 -21.21
CA TYR A 632 21.98 -119.65 -22.11
C TYR A 632 23.33 -119.16 -21.61
N GLU A 633 24.22 -118.87 -22.56
CA GLU A 633 25.49 -118.22 -22.27
C GLU A 633 25.27 -116.73 -21.95
N LYS A 634 26.05 -116.22 -20.98
CA LYS A 634 26.04 -114.80 -20.64
C LYS A 634 26.63 -113.99 -21.78
N THR A 635 25.91 -112.97 -22.26
CA THR A 635 26.44 -112.04 -23.25
C THR A 635 27.32 -110.96 -22.61
N ASP A 636 28.53 -110.77 -23.13
CA ASP A 636 29.40 -109.64 -22.79
C ASP A 636 29.06 -108.36 -23.59
N ALA A 637 28.07 -108.42 -24.48
CA ALA A 637 27.67 -107.30 -25.30
C ALA A 637 27.11 -106.15 -24.45
N LYS A 638 27.53 -104.92 -24.78
CA LYS A 638 27.06 -103.69 -24.16
C LYS A 638 26.39 -102.80 -25.21
N ILE A 639 25.17 -102.34 -24.92
CA ILE A 639 24.43 -101.43 -25.79
C ILE A 639 24.49 -100.03 -25.18
N TYR A 640 25.19 -99.11 -25.85
CA TYR A 640 25.22 -97.70 -25.45
C TYR A 640 24.09 -96.95 -26.15
N PHE A 641 23.32 -96.15 -25.41
CA PHE A 641 22.22 -95.38 -25.96
C PHE A 641 22.06 -94.03 -25.23
N THR A 642 21.48 -93.04 -25.89
CA THR A 642 21.08 -91.76 -25.28
C THR A 642 19.57 -91.65 -25.24
N VAL A 643 19.05 -90.86 -24.29
CA VAL A 643 17.64 -90.51 -24.14
C VAL A 643 17.54 -88.98 -24.18
N ASP A 644 16.64 -88.42 -24.99
CA ASP A 644 16.40 -86.96 -25.03
C ASP A 644 15.35 -86.51 -24.00
N ALA A 645 15.03 -85.21 -23.96
CA ALA A 645 14.11 -84.61 -23.00
C ALA A 645 12.67 -85.15 -23.12
N GLU A 646 12.29 -85.62 -24.31
CA GLU A 646 10.97 -86.22 -24.62
C GLU A 646 10.95 -87.76 -24.45
N GLY A 647 12.08 -88.37 -24.09
CA GLY A 647 12.21 -89.82 -23.89
C GLY A 647 12.48 -90.62 -25.16
N LYS A 648 12.85 -89.99 -26.28
CA LYS A 648 13.27 -90.69 -27.49
C LYS A 648 14.70 -91.18 -27.35
N ILE A 649 14.98 -92.35 -27.95
CA ILE A 649 16.28 -93.00 -27.81
C ILE A 649 17.11 -92.93 -29.09
N LYS A 650 18.44 -92.86 -28.92
CA LYS A 650 19.40 -93.14 -29.98
C LYS A 650 20.38 -94.22 -29.51
N ILE A 651 20.66 -95.22 -30.34
CA ILE A 651 21.63 -96.29 -30.02
C ILE A 651 22.96 -96.01 -30.74
N LYS A 652 24.08 -96.27 -30.07
CA LYS A 652 25.43 -96.10 -30.62
C LYS A 652 25.79 -97.24 -31.57
N GLY A 653 25.90 -96.93 -32.86
CA GLY A 653 26.48 -97.80 -33.89
C GLY A 653 27.91 -97.40 -34.25
N SER A 654 28.50 -98.09 -35.23
CA SER A 654 29.90 -97.89 -35.67
C SER A 654 30.19 -96.47 -36.20
N ASN A 655 29.15 -95.75 -36.67
CA ASN A 655 29.25 -94.40 -37.25
C ASN A 655 28.62 -93.32 -36.34
N GLY A 656 28.37 -93.60 -35.05
CA GLY A 656 27.74 -92.67 -34.11
C GLY A 656 26.35 -93.11 -33.65
N TYR A 657 25.59 -92.18 -33.05
CA TYR A 657 24.25 -92.45 -32.52
C TYR A 657 23.17 -92.33 -33.60
N VAL A 658 22.28 -93.33 -33.67
CA VAL A 658 21.14 -93.37 -34.61
C VAL A 658 19.82 -93.48 -33.85
N ASP A 659 18.77 -92.81 -34.34
CA ASP A 659 17.42 -92.90 -33.75
C ASP A 659 16.95 -94.35 -33.70
N ALA A 660 16.40 -94.75 -32.55
CA ALA A 660 15.85 -96.07 -32.33
C ALA A 660 14.48 -95.97 -31.63
N VAL A 661 13.66 -97.00 -31.79
CA VAL A 661 12.33 -97.08 -31.17
C VAL A 661 12.31 -98.12 -30.04
N GLU A 662 13.23 -99.09 -30.10
CA GLU A 662 13.41 -100.14 -29.09
C GLU A 662 14.88 -100.53 -28.98
N ILE A 663 15.25 -101.14 -27.86
CA ILE A 663 16.58 -101.70 -27.60
C ILE A 663 16.46 -103.23 -27.53
N THR A 664 17.26 -103.95 -28.32
CA THR A 664 17.24 -105.43 -28.31
C THR A 664 18.62 -105.98 -27.98
N ILE A 665 18.69 -106.85 -26.98
CA ILE A 665 19.89 -107.60 -26.58
C ILE A 665 19.63 -109.10 -26.73
N TYR A 666 20.66 -109.88 -27.12
CA TYR A 666 20.52 -111.28 -27.49
C TYR A 666 21.34 -112.21 -26.59
N ASN A 667 20.84 -113.43 -26.30
CA ASN A 667 21.70 -114.54 -25.82
C ASN A 667 21.75 -115.69 -26.80
N GLN A 668 22.83 -116.44 -26.71
CA GLN A 668 23.01 -117.74 -27.35
C GLN A 668 22.68 -118.85 -26.36
N LYS A 669 21.95 -119.86 -26.82
CA LYS A 669 21.65 -121.06 -26.02
C LYS A 669 22.91 -121.95 -25.95
N GLU A 670 23.23 -122.49 -24.77
CA GLU A 670 24.36 -123.43 -24.59
C GLU A 670 24.14 -124.69 -25.46
N GLU A 671 25.19 -125.18 -26.14
CA GLU A 671 25.14 -126.43 -26.95
C GLU A 671 25.64 -127.62 -26.10
N ASP A 672 24.87 -128.71 -26.02
CA ASP A 672 25.23 -129.91 -25.24
C ASP A 672 26.42 -130.68 -25.85
N GLU A 673 27.51 -130.90 -25.10
CA GLU A 673 28.62 -131.81 -25.49
C GLU A 673 28.19 -133.29 -25.36
N ILE A 674 28.32 -134.07 -26.45
CA ILE A 674 28.02 -135.51 -26.49
C ILE A 674 29.22 -136.31 -25.95
N ILE A 675 29.08 -136.92 -24.77
CA ILE A 675 30.02 -137.93 -24.22
C ILE A 675 29.64 -139.33 -24.73
N VAL A 676 30.60 -140.06 -25.31
CA VAL A 676 30.43 -141.47 -25.75
C VAL A 676 30.80 -142.42 -24.60
N VAL A 677 29.90 -143.37 -24.26
CA VAL A 677 30.12 -144.45 -23.28
C VAL A 677 30.09 -145.82 -23.98
N PRO A 678 31.00 -146.78 -23.69
CA PRO A 678 30.85 -148.15 -24.16
C PRO A 678 29.91 -148.99 -23.27
N THR A 679 29.25 -149.97 -23.88
CA THR A 679 28.23 -150.87 -23.33
C THR A 679 28.81 -152.08 -22.59
N THR A 680 28.18 -152.47 -21.47
CA THR A 680 27.89 -153.81 -20.90
C THR A 680 27.45 -153.58 -19.45
N GLY A 681 26.47 -154.24 -18.81
CA GLY A 681 25.54 -155.32 -19.13
C GLY A 681 24.65 -155.55 -17.90
N LEU A 682 23.39 -155.93 -18.15
CA LEU A 682 22.40 -156.65 -17.33
C LEU A 682 22.24 -156.41 -15.79
N SER A 683 20.96 -156.11 -15.47
CA SER A 683 20.08 -156.84 -14.53
C SER A 683 20.18 -156.55 -13.02
N SER A 684 19.15 -155.87 -12.49
CA SER A 684 18.10 -156.38 -11.57
C SER A 684 17.67 -155.41 -10.45
N THR A 685 16.37 -155.05 -10.50
CA THR A 685 15.36 -154.95 -9.41
C THR A 685 15.74 -154.45 -8.00
N ILE A 686 15.04 -153.40 -7.51
CA ILE A 686 14.09 -153.41 -6.37
C ILE A 686 13.69 -151.97 -5.93
N THR A 687 12.42 -151.65 -6.15
CA THR A 687 11.35 -151.20 -5.23
C THR A 687 11.59 -150.29 -3.99
N TYR A 688 10.53 -149.49 -3.72
CA TYR A 688 10.10 -148.80 -2.47
C TYR A 688 10.77 -147.43 -2.18
N VAL A 689 10.11 -146.37 -1.67
CA VAL A 689 8.71 -145.93 -1.48
C VAL A 689 8.79 -144.64 -0.63
N VAL A 690 7.85 -143.72 -0.87
CA VAL A 690 7.17 -142.80 0.07
C VAL A 690 7.97 -141.90 1.02
N GLY A 691 7.47 -140.66 1.16
CA GLY A 691 7.71 -139.82 2.34
C GLY A 691 7.65 -138.33 2.02
N THR A 692 6.54 -137.76 1.55
CA THR A 692 5.43 -137.13 2.31
C THR A 692 5.77 -136.26 3.53
N LEU A 693 4.96 -135.18 3.61
CA LEU A 693 4.60 -134.30 4.74
C LEU A 693 5.56 -133.13 5.06
N VAL A 694 5.18 -131.84 4.92
CA VAL A 694 4.05 -131.03 5.49
C VAL A 694 4.31 -130.61 6.94
N VAL A 695 3.75 -129.43 7.29
CA VAL A 695 3.47 -128.84 8.63
C VAL A 695 4.45 -127.68 8.94
N SER A 696 4.09 -126.40 8.68
CA SER A 696 3.14 -125.49 9.35
C SER A 696 3.73 -124.78 10.59
N VAL A 697 3.71 -123.44 10.57
CA VAL A 697 2.96 -122.51 11.47
C VAL A 697 3.67 -122.12 12.79
N GLY A 698 3.63 -120.81 13.07
CA GLY A 698 3.90 -120.19 14.38
C GLY A 698 4.57 -118.82 14.18
N ALA A 699 3.86 -117.68 14.16
CA ALA A 699 3.29 -116.97 15.32
C ALA A 699 4.31 -116.75 16.45
N VAL A 700 4.48 -115.63 17.15
CA VAL A 700 3.88 -114.28 17.26
C VAL A 700 4.67 -113.62 18.44
N MET A 701 4.66 -112.27 18.55
CA MET A 701 4.99 -111.46 19.77
C MET A 701 6.48 -111.39 20.21
N LEU A 702 7.01 -110.36 20.88
CA LEU A 702 6.68 -108.95 21.18
C LEU A 702 7.90 -108.39 21.95
N TYR A 703 7.96 -107.05 22.03
CA TYR A 703 8.55 -106.24 23.12
C TYR A 703 10.08 -106.08 23.19
N ARG A 704 10.67 -104.91 22.88
CA ARG A 704 10.74 -103.60 23.59
C ARG A 704 11.76 -103.57 24.75
N ASN A 705 12.72 -102.63 24.64
CA ASN A 705 13.11 -101.56 25.60
C ASN A 705 14.62 -101.41 25.89
N GLY A 706 15.03 -100.14 26.02
CA GLY A 706 16.19 -99.65 26.77
C GLY A 706 17.00 -98.62 25.96
N LYS A 707 16.78 -97.29 26.12
CA LYS A 707 17.40 -96.36 27.10
C LYS A 707 18.93 -96.40 27.04
N GLN A 708 19.74 -95.34 27.07
CA GLN A 708 19.73 -93.94 27.53
C GLN A 708 21.04 -93.34 26.93
N ASN A 709 21.32 -92.05 26.72
CA ASN A 709 20.94 -90.76 27.30
C ASN A 709 20.99 -89.67 26.21
#